data_AF-A0AAD6F6U5-F1
#
_entry.id   AF-A0AAD6F6U5-F1
#
_cell.length_a   1.000
_cell.length_b   1.000
_cell.length_c   1.000
_cell.angle_alpha   90.00
_cell.angle_beta   90.00
_cell.angle_gamma   90.00
#
_symmetry.space_group_name_H-M   'P 1'
#
loop_
_entity.id
_entity.type
_entity.pdbx_description
1 polymer ?
#
loop_
_entity_poly.entity_id
_entity_poly.type
_entity_poly.pdbx_seq_one_letter_code
_entity_poly.pdbx_strand_id
1 'polypeptide(L)'
;MWSLCRTFITPALSTGGLLSLRRSVVASLVSRSYGTRFNVPPSAEFVSRVSGISTMNKLPHQESAEGLDAAFIGVPIDTGTSNRPGARFGPRQIRVESAMLRSFNSGTRAAPYDSLMVADIGDVNVNLYDLKDTCTRIREFYRRVLSAGCIPLTMGGDHTIAYPILQAVAEKHGPVGLVHVDAHADTSDVVLGERIGHGTPFRRCVEEGLLDCSRVVQIGLRGSGYSADSYAWSRAQVEECWFKSLAPLMEEVRGQMGGGPVYLSFDIDALDPGFAPGTGTPEIAGLTPIQGVEIIRGCRGLNLVGCDLVEVSPPYDTTGNTALTGANLLGDKESSEGPGGQSAQQHQTQLDSIFTLLEDHIVSFVKSELKKIQKALSSDYPACLEMCQRKLKSTLKERFQCVFEGIAKAGNPTLLNQIYTELYITEGGSAEVNDEHEVRQIETASRKPERPETTIRQEDLFKASPGRDAPIRAVLTKGVAGIGKTVLTQKFTLDRAEGKAHQDIQFTFPFTFRELNVVRENKYSLVELVHHFFPETRDAGICRFDQFPVVFIFDGLDESRLPLDFLNTEILTDVTESTSVDVLLTNLIRGKLLPSARLWITTRPAAANQIPPECVDMVTEVRGFTDPQKDEYFRKRFRDQEQAGTIISHIKTSRSLHIMCHIPVFCWISATVLEEVLKTREGGELPKTLTEMYIHFLVVQSKVKNVKYDGGTETDPHRSPESRKMMEALGKLSFEQLQKGNLIFYESDLTEYGIDIRAASVYSGVFTQVFREERGLYQDKVFCFVHLSVQEFLAALHIDSYGGTLKFKVRYTLARGLSEPVEKPDVILVGNGRRLVYKRGKPTPARVVNQREISFTEDKWQHSNGRPVTRDDLLMTLADLDSISIRTIYDSHMVSVALSDIVMETTTVEFSTMGHAYDVEEC
;
A
#
# COMPACT_ATOMS: atom_id res chain seq x y z
N MET A 1 0.29 -20.40 48.86
CA MET A 1 -0.09 -19.03 49.30
C MET A 1 -1.45 -18.63 48.72
N TRP A 2 -2.45 -19.49 48.86
CA TRP A 2 -3.85 -19.23 48.55
C TRP A 2 -4.66 -19.80 49.71
N SER A 3 -5.08 -18.92 50.62
CA SER A 3 -6.21 -19.11 51.54
C SER A 3 -6.32 -17.82 52.36
N LEU A 4 -7.39 -17.06 52.15
CA LEU A 4 -8.31 -16.62 53.21
C LEU A 4 -9.19 -15.45 52.74
N CYS A 5 -10.47 -15.78 52.66
CA CYS A 5 -11.63 -14.97 53.07
C CYS A 5 -12.23 -13.91 52.13
N ARG A 6 -13.33 -14.36 51.51
CA ARG A 6 -14.54 -13.60 51.21
C ARG A 6 -15.21 -13.03 52.48
N THR A 7 -16.14 -12.11 52.21
CA THR A 7 -17.48 -11.90 52.85
C THR A 7 -17.61 -10.89 54.01
N PHE A 8 -18.12 -9.70 53.63
CA PHE A 8 -19.41 -9.09 54.05
C PHE A 8 -19.62 -8.49 55.47
N ILE A 9 -20.38 -7.37 55.43
CA ILE A 9 -21.28 -6.78 56.45
C ILE A 9 -20.75 -5.55 57.23
N THR A 10 -21.26 -4.38 56.86
CA THR A 10 -21.55 -3.22 57.72
C THR A 10 -22.67 -3.56 58.71
N PRO A 11 -22.70 -2.98 59.94
CA PRO A 11 -23.62 -1.85 60.13
C PRO A 11 -23.19 -0.76 61.14
N ALA A 12 -23.76 0.41 60.89
CA ALA A 12 -23.95 1.66 61.65
C ALA A 12 -23.77 1.67 63.19
N LEU A 13 -23.15 2.75 63.73
CA LEU A 13 -23.79 3.87 64.47
C LEU A 13 -22.79 4.68 65.33
N SER A 14 -22.87 6.02 65.21
CA SER A 14 -22.61 7.05 66.26
C SER A 14 -21.17 7.15 66.82
N THR A 15 -20.55 8.30 67.10
CA THR A 15 -20.94 9.70 67.28
C THR A 15 -19.66 10.54 67.23
N GLY A 16 -19.79 11.79 66.78
CA GLY A 16 -19.00 12.93 67.29
C GLY A 16 -17.51 13.01 66.96
N GLY A 17 -17.15 13.98 66.12
CA GLY A 17 -15.88 14.70 66.27
C GLY A 17 -14.79 14.38 65.25
N LEU A 18 -15.05 14.55 63.94
CA LEU A 18 -13.97 14.69 62.94
C LEU A 18 -14.45 15.21 61.57
N LEU A 19 -15.40 16.16 61.56
CA LEU A 19 -16.00 16.69 60.32
C LEU A 19 -15.61 18.13 59.95
N SER A 20 -14.60 18.74 60.57
CA SER A 20 -14.14 20.09 60.19
C SER A 20 -12.81 20.15 59.40
N LEU A 21 -12.17 19.02 59.08
CA LEU A 21 -10.81 19.05 58.47
C LEU A 21 -10.62 18.21 57.19
N ARG A 22 -11.70 17.76 56.54
CA ARG A 22 -11.61 17.03 55.26
C ARG A 22 -12.54 17.52 54.15
N ARG A 23 -12.87 18.82 54.14
CA ARG A 23 -13.48 19.49 52.97
C ARG A 23 -12.58 20.51 52.27
N SER A 24 -11.40 20.85 52.80
CA SER A 24 -10.54 21.85 52.15
C SER A 24 -9.46 21.30 51.22
N VAL A 25 -9.14 20.00 51.26
CA VAL A 25 -7.97 19.46 50.52
C VAL A 25 -8.31 18.98 49.10
N VAL A 26 -9.57 18.60 48.81
CA VAL A 26 -9.97 18.23 47.44
C VAL A 26 -10.40 19.47 46.63
N ALA A 27 -10.84 20.54 47.29
CA ALA A 27 -11.12 21.82 46.62
C ALA A 27 -9.85 22.66 46.37
N SER A 28 -8.77 22.47 47.13
CA SER A 28 -7.55 23.30 46.98
C SER A 28 -6.56 22.80 45.92
N LEU A 29 -6.65 21.54 45.48
CA LEU A 29 -5.77 21.02 44.41
C LEU A 29 -6.25 21.40 43.00
N VAL A 30 -7.49 21.88 42.84
CA VAL A 30 -8.02 22.48 41.60
C VAL A 30 -7.79 24.00 41.56
N SER A 31 -7.40 24.61 42.69
CA SER A 31 -7.26 26.08 42.85
C SER A 31 -5.82 26.59 42.76
N ARG A 32 -4.86 25.82 42.23
CA ARG A 32 -3.58 26.40 41.76
C ARG A 32 -3.75 27.00 40.36
N SER A 33 -4.77 27.82 40.19
CA SER A 33 -4.90 28.73 39.07
C SER A 33 -3.83 29.82 39.24
N TYR A 34 -2.87 29.83 38.32
CA TYR A 34 -2.18 31.06 37.94
C TYR A 34 -3.21 32.19 37.87
N GLY A 35 -2.95 33.32 38.54
CA GLY A 35 -3.89 34.44 38.73
C GLY A 35 -4.33 35.12 37.43
N THR A 36 -5.10 34.40 36.62
CA THR A 36 -5.65 34.84 35.34
C THR A 36 -7.14 35.10 35.53
N ARG A 37 -7.63 36.20 34.96
CA ARG A 37 -9.04 36.59 35.01
C ARG A 37 -9.92 35.72 34.09
N PHE A 38 -9.31 34.94 33.20
CA PHE A 38 -9.95 34.23 32.10
C PHE A 38 -10.07 32.73 32.38
N ASN A 39 -10.99 32.07 31.67
CA ASN A 39 -11.10 30.61 31.69
C ASN A 39 -9.99 30.00 30.84
N VAL A 40 -9.17 29.15 31.46
CA VAL A 40 -8.04 28.48 30.79
C VAL A 40 -8.22 26.96 30.81
N PRO A 41 -8.02 26.26 29.69
CA PRO A 41 -7.97 24.80 29.67
C PRO A 41 -6.98 24.23 30.69
N PRO A 42 -7.32 23.17 31.43
CA PRO A 42 -6.41 22.58 32.40
C PRO A 42 -5.15 22.03 31.71
N SER A 43 -3.98 22.34 32.27
CA SER A 43 -2.71 21.82 31.75
C SER A 43 -2.63 20.30 31.96
N ALA A 44 -2.20 19.60 30.91
CA ALA A 44 -1.94 18.16 30.95
C ALA A 44 -0.78 17.77 31.87
N GLU A 45 -0.01 18.75 32.38
CA GLU A 45 0.98 18.54 33.43
C GLU A 45 0.34 18.18 34.77
N PHE A 46 -0.92 18.60 35.01
CA PHE A 46 -1.60 18.45 36.29
C PHE A 46 -2.90 17.64 36.20
N VAL A 47 -3.58 17.65 35.05
CA VAL A 47 -4.84 16.92 34.85
C VAL A 47 -4.69 15.97 33.68
N SER A 48 -4.96 14.68 33.92
CA SER A 48 -4.99 13.68 32.84
C SER A 48 -6.07 14.04 31.82
N ARG A 49 -5.71 14.08 30.53
CA ARG A 49 -6.61 14.50 29.44
C ARG A 49 -7.86 13.63 29.32
N VAL A 50 -7.77 12.35 29.69
CA VAL A 50 -8.89 11.40 29.65
C VAL A 50 -9.88 11.58 30.82
N SER A 51 -9.53 12.38 31.82
CA SER A 51 -10.32 12.57 33.05
C SER A 51 -11.20 13.82 32.99
N GLY A 52 -12.24 13.84 33.83
CA GLY A 52 -13.14 14.99 33.98
C GLY A 52 -14.27 15.05 32.95
N ILE A 53 -15.12 16.07 33.09
CA ILE A 53 -16.24 16.32 32.16
C ILE A 53 -15.66 16.64 30.77
N SER A 54 -16.32 16.16 29.71
CA SER A 54 -15.86 16.34 28.33
C SER A 54 -16.58 17.52 27.67
N THR A 55 -16.31 18.72 28.18
CA THR A 55 -16.62 20.01 27.52
C THR A 55 -15.59 20.33 26.45
N MET A 56 -15.91 21.25 25.53
CA MET A 56 -14.98 21.72 24.50
C MET A 56 -13.71 22.29 25.12
N ASN A 57 -12.55 21.81 24.67
CA ASN A 57 -11.22 22.15 25.19
C ASN A 57 -11.07 21.97 26.71
N LYS A 58 -11.93 21.16 27.35
CA LYS A 58 -12.00 21.02 28.82
C LYS A 58 -12.24 22.35 29.57
N LEU A 59 -12.84 23.34 28.89
CA LEU A 59 -13.24 24.61 29.50
C LEU A 59 -14.40 24.41 30.50
N PRO A 60 -14.62 25.36 31.42
CA PRO A 60 -15.79 25.32 32.29
C PRO A 60 -17.10 25.28 31.50
N HIS A 61 -18.07 24.53 32.02
CA HIS A 61 -19.45 24.60 31.54
C HIS A 61 -20.17 25.79 32.20
N GLN A 62 -20.84 26.63 31.41
CA GLN A 62 -21.65 27.74 31.90
C GLN A 62 -23.07 27.66 31.33
N GLU A 63 -24.10 27.95 32.15
CA GLU A 63 -25.50 27.81 31.70
C GLU A 63 -25.96 28.94 30.76
N SER A 64 -25.23 30.06 30.68
CA SER A 64 -25.57 31.23 29.87
C SER A 64 -24.33 31.87 29.24
N ALA A 65 -24.54 32.71 28.23
CA ALA A 65 -23.47 33.47 27.57
C ALA A 65 -23.08 34.78 28.31
N GLU A 66 -23.69 35.07 29.47
CA GLU A 66 -23.45 36.32 30.19
C GLU A 66 -21.99 36.43 30.66
N GLY A 67 -21.34 37.54 30.34
CA GLY A 67 -19.95 37.82 30.72
C GLY A 67 -18.90 37.04 29.92
N LEU A 68 -19.29 36.30 28.89
CA LEU A 68 -18.38 35.64 27.96
C LEU A 68 -18.13 36.52 26.72
N ASP A 69 -16.88 36.55 26.26
CA ASP A 69 -16.52 37.18 24.99
C ASP A 69 -16.91 36.26 23.81
N ALA A 70 -16.68 34.95 23.96
CA ALA A 70 -17.05 33.91 23.00
C ALA A 70 -17.52 32.63 23.71
N ALA A 71 -18.33 31.80 23.04
CA ALA A 71 -18.85 30.57 23.62
C ALA A 71 -18.97 29.44 22.61
N PHE A 72 -18.55 28.23 23.02
CA PHE A 72 -18.79 27.00 22.26
C PHE A 72 -20.22 26.49 22.46
N ILE A 73 -20.89 26.18 21.35
CA ILE A 73 -22.31 25.79 21.32
C ILE A 73 -22.47 24.57 20.39
N GLY A 74 -23.16 23.52 20.83
CA GLY A 74 -23.53 22.40 19.96
C GLY A 74 -24.97 22.50 19.44
N VAL A 75 -25.20 22.12 18.18
CA VAL A 75 -26.55 22.01 17.59
C VAL A 75 -26.77 20.59 17.03
N PRO A 76 -27.25 19.63 17.85
CA PRO A 76 -27.26 18.21 17.48
C PRO A 76 -28.49 17.80 16.65
N ILE A 77 -28.55 18.21 15.37
CA ILE A 77 -29.64 17.90 14.43
C ILE A 77 -29.09 17.29 13.12
N ASP A 78 -29.79 16.34 12.51
CA ASP A 78 -29.45 15.80 11.17
C ASP A 78 -30.70 15.44 10.35
N THR A 79 -31.87 15.94 10.74
CA THR A 79 -33.15 15.61 10.11
C THR A 79 -33.38 16.36 8.80
N GLY A 80 -32.52 17.34 8.48
CA GLY A 80 -32.53 18.06 7.21
C GLY A 80 -31.64 17.44 6.13
N THR A 81 -30.89 16.37 6.46
CA THR A 81 -29.96 15.71 5.53
C THR A 81 -30.68 14.97 4.40
N SER A 82 -30.02 14.88 3.25
CA SER A 82 -30.54 14.18 2.06
C SER A 82 -29.98 12.77 1.86
N ASN A 83 -28.80 12.46 2.40
CA ASN A 83 -28.09 11.21 2.16
C ASN A 83 -27.85 10.45 3.48
N ARG A 84 -26.65 10.58 4.08
CA ARG A 84 -26.26 9.81 5.26
C ARG A 84 -26.54 10.61 6.56
N PRO A 85 -27.42 10.13 7.46
CA PRO A 85 -27.63 10.75 8.77
C PRO A 85 -26.51 10.40 9.75
N GLY A 86 -26.34 11.19 10.80
CA GLY A 86 -25.35 10.93 11.86
C GLY A 86 -24.70 12.19 12.44
N ALA A 87 -24.83 13.34 11.75
CA ALA A 87 -24.28 14.62 12.19
C ALA A 87 -24.84 15.09 13.55
N ARG A 88 -25.99 14.57 13.99
CA ARG A 88 -26.55 14.79 15.34
C ARG A 88 -25.58 14.39 16.46
N PHE A 89 -24.63 13.49 16.20
CA PHE A 89 -23.60 13.07 17.16
C PHE A 89 -22.28 13.85 17.04
N GLY A 90 -22.13 14.68 16.00
CA GLY A 90 -20.95 15.50 15.74
C GLY A 90 -20.49 16.36 16.92
N PRO A 91 -21.37 17.19 17.53
CA PRO A 91 -20.99 18.06 18.64
C PRO A 91 -20.38 17.29 19.82
N ARG A 92 -20.86 16.06 20.06
CA ARG A 92 -20.39 15.22 21.16
C ARG A 92 -19.01 14.64 20.87
N GLN A 93 -18.76 14.15 19.65
CA GLN A 93 -17.45 13.61 19.29
C GLN A 93 -16.38 14.71 19.20
N ILE A 94 -16.73 15.90 18.67
CA ILE A 94 -15.81 17.05 18.61
C ILE A 94 -15.32 17.43 20.02
N ARG A 95 -16.22 17.52 21.01
CA ARG A 95 -15.84 17.77 22.41
C ARG A 95 -14.90 16.72 22.97
N VAL A 96 -15.13 15.43 22.66
CA VAL A 96 -14.26 14.33 23.11
C VAL A 96 -12.85 14.47 22.55
N GLU A 97 -12.73 14.69 21.23
CA GLU A 97 -11.41 14.79 20.57
C GLU A 97 -10.67 16.09 20.92
N SER A 98 -11.38 17.15 21.31
CA SER A 98 -10.80 18.44 21.71
C SER A 98 -9.90 18.36 22.96
N ALA A 99 -10.00 17.30 23.77
CA ALA A 99 -9.21 17.14 24.99
C ALA A 99 -7.69 17.13 24.76
N MET A 100 -7.24 16.93 23.52
CA MET A 100 -5.83 16.96 23.11
C MET A 100 -5.29 18.36 22.81
N LEU A 101 -6.17 19.35 22.61
CA LEU A 101 -5.79 20.72 22.29
C LEU A 101 -5.05 21.40 23.46
N ARG A 102 -4.27 22.42 23.12
CA ARG A 102 -3.46 23.19 24.07
C ARG A 102 -3.82 24.66 23.96
N SER A 103 -3.65 25.39 25.06
CA SER A 103 -4.03 26.81 25.18
C SER A 103 -3.20 27.78 24.32
N PHE A 104 -2.06 27.34 23.81
CA PHE A 104 -1.13 28.18 23.04
C PHE A 104 -0.88 27.60 21.65
N ASN A 105 -1.06 28.43 20.62
CA ASN A 105 -0.77 28.07 19.24
C ASN A 105 0.67 28.43 18.87
N SER A 106 1.56 27.45 18.73
CA SER A 106 2.97 27.69 18.41
C SER A 106 3.21 28.32 17.04
N GLY A 107 2.31 28.13 16.08
CA GLY A 107 2.45 28.63 14.71
C GLY A 107 2.14 30.12 14.61
N THR A 108 1.01 30.55 15.16
CA THR A 108 0.57 31.96 15.13
C THR A 108 1.03 32.76 16.36
N ARG A 109 1.49 32.07 17.42
CA ARG A 109 1.77 32.59 18.76
C ARG A 109 0.55 33.17 19.48
N ALA A 110 -0.65 32.79 19.06
CA ALA A 110 -1.88 33.19 19.72
C ALA A 110 -2.09 32.42 21.04
N ALA A 111 -2.63 33.12 22.02
CA ALA A 111 -2.98 32.60 23.34
C ALA A 111 -4.38 33.13 23.73
N PRO A 112 -5.46 32.64 23.11
CA PRO A 112 -6.78 33.25 23.23
C PRO A 112 -7.26 33.32 24.69
N TYR A 113 -7.02 32.26 25.46
CA TYR A 113 -7.38 32.15 26.88
C TYR A 113 -6.61 33.10 27.82
N ASP A 114 -5.62 33.84 27.31
CA ASP A 114 -4.93 34.88 28.07
C ASP A 114 -5.61 36.25 27.88
N SER A 115 -6.58 36.35 26.97
CA SER A 115 -7.20 37.63 26.55
C SER A 115 -8.73 37.61 26.44
N LEU A 116 -9.35 36.44 26.34
CA LEU A 116 -10.80 36.28 26.15
C LEU A 116 -11.40 35.38 27.23
N MET A 117 -12.62 35.73 27.67
CA MET A 117 -13.43 34.89 28.54
C MET A 117 -14.27 33.93 27.68
N VAL A 118 -13.85 32.66 27.64
CA VAL A 118 -14.48 31.61 26.82
C VAL A 118 -14.99 30.46 27.67
N ALA A 119 -16.15 29.90 27.33
CA ALA A 119 -16.71 28.72 27.99
C ALA A 119 -17.51 27.84 27.01
N ASP A 120 -17.81 26.61 27.42
CA ASP A 120 -18.78 25.74 26.75
C ASP A 120 -20.16 25.98 27.38
N ILE A 121 -21.16 26.36 26.59
CA ILE A 121 -22.52 26.62 27.10
C ILE A 121 -23.52 25.51 26.76
N GLY A 122 -23.01 24.34 26.37
CA GLY A 122 -23.80 23.16 26.11
C GLY A 122 -24.44 23.16 24.72
N ASP A 123 -25.60 22.50 24.62
CA ASP A 123 -26.27 22.24 23.35
C ASP A 123 -27.62 22.97 23.27
N VAL A 124 -28.01 23.35 22.05
CA VAL A 124 -29.37 23.80 21.76
C VAL A 124 -30.32 22.61 21.91
N ASN A 125 -31.40 22.79 22.67
CA ASN A 125 -32.44 21.78 22.82
C ASN A 125 -33.34 21.72 21.58
N VAL A 126 -32.95 20.93 20.58
CA VAL A 126 -33.63 20.77 19.28
C VAL A 126 -34.85 19.84 19.36
N ASN A 127 -35.72 19.90 18.36
CA ASN A 127 -36.85 18.98 18.18
C ASN A 127 -36.61 18.04 16.99
N LEU A 128 -36.18 16.81 17.28
CA LEU A 128 -35.87 15.79 16.27
C LEU A 128 -37.06 15.34 15.41
N TYR A 129 -38.28 15.79 15.71
CA TYR A 129 -39.50 15.42 14.98
C TYR A 129 -40.08 16.59 14.17
N ASP A 130 -39.60 17.81 14.38
CA ASP A 130 -40.09 19.00 13.69
C ASP A 130 -38.91 19.94 13.41
N LEU A 131 -38.49 19.96 12.15
CA LEU A 131 -37.39 20.79 11.67
C LEU A 131 -37.71 22.29 11.76
N LYS A 132 -38.98 22.69 11.57
CA LYS A 132 -39.41 24.11 11.60
C LYS A 132 -39.42 24.63 13.03
N ASP A 133 -39.90 23.83 13.97
CA ASP A 133 -39.78 24.11 15.40
C ASP A 133 -38.30 24.17 15.83
N THR A 134 -37.47 23.25 15.33
CA THR A 134 -36.01 23.29 15.56
C THR A 134 -35.37 24.59 15.08
N CYS A 135 -35.67 25.07 13.86
CA CYS A 135 -35.18 26.36 13.39
C CYS A 135 -35.58 27.52 14.32
N THR A 136 -36.83 27.51 14.82
CA THR A 136 -37.31 28.52 15.77
C THR A 136 -36.51 28.49 17.07
N ARG A 137 -36.26 27.30 17.62
CA ARG A 137 -35.48 27.12 18.85
C ARG A 137 -34.03 27.56 18.71
N ILE A 138 -33.40 27.25 17.57
CA ILE A 138 -32.04 27.69 17.25
C ILE A 138 -32.00 29.22 17.22
N ARG A 139 -32.90 29.87 16.46
CA ARG A 139 -32.94 31.33 16.37
C ARG A 139 -33.08 32.00 17.75
N GLU A 140 -33.99 31.52 18.59
CA GLU A 140 -34.22 32.08 19.93
C GLU A 140 -33.09 31.79 20.93
N PHE A 141 -32.36 30.69 20.75
CA PHE A 141 -31.13 30.45 21.49
C PHE A 141 -30.04 31.46 21.11
N TYR A 142 -29.78 31.63 19.81
CA TYR A 142 -28.73 32.53 19.33
C TYR A 142 -29.04 34.00 19.58
N ARG A 143 -30.31 34.43 19.53
CA ARG A 143 -30.72 35.77 19.97
C ARG A 143 -30.25 36.07 21.39
N ARG A 144 -30.40 35.13 22.32
CA ARG A 144 -29.98 35.31 23.72
C ARG A 144 -28.45 35.40 23.83
N VAL A 145 -27.72 34.50 23.16
CA VAL A 145 -26.24 34.53 23.11
C VAL A 145 -25.74 35.86 22.58
N LEU A 146 -26.26 36.29 21.43
CA LEU A 146 -25.88 37.53 20.78
C LEU A 146 -26.27 38.76 21.62
N SER A 147 -27.42 38.75 22.29
CA SER A 147 -27.85 39.86 23.18
C SER A 147 -26.91 40.07 24.37
N ALA A 148 -26.22 39.00 24.82
CA ALA A 148 -25.20 39.09 25.88
C ALA A 148 -23.87 39.69 25.38
N GLY A 149 -23.74 39.98 24.09
CA GLY A 149 -22.50 40.45 23.49
C GLY A 149 -21.51 39.35 23.09
N CYS A 150 -21.87 38.09 23.32
CA CYS A 150 -21.01 36.92 23.10
C CYS A 150 -20.98 36.49 21.61
N ILE A 151 -19.80 36.12 21.12
CA ILE A 151 -19.59 35.56 19.77
C ILE A 151 -19.82 34.03 19.80
N PRO A 152 -20.75 33.49 18.99
CA PRO A 152 -21.02 32.06 18.96
C PRO A 152 -20.00 31.27 18.12
N LEU A 153 -19.43 30.21 18.71
CA LEU A 153 -18.58 29.21 18.07
C LEU A 153 -19.33 27.88 17.99
N THR A 154 -19.99 27.64 16.86
CA THR A 154 -20.97 26.56 16.72
C THR A 154 -20.32 25.26 16.24
N MET A 155 -20.75 24.13 16.81
CA MET A 155 -20.31 22.79 16.45
C MET A 155 -21.49 21.93 16.02
N GLY A 156 -21.33 21.30 14.86
CA GLY A 156 -22.12 20.19 14.37
C GLY A 156 -23.59 20.51 14.11
N GLY A 157 -24.30 19.46 13.72
CA GLY A 157 -25.57 19.57 13.03
C GLY A 157 -25.38 19.48 11.51
N ASP A 158 -26.47 19.16 10.80
CA ASP A 158 -26.52 19.34 9.35
C ASP A 158 -26.54 20.83 8.97
N HIS A 159 -26.25 21.17 7.71
CA HIS A 159 -26.07 22.56 7.28
C HIS A 159 -27.37 23.41 7.33
N THR A 160 -28.53 22.81 7.64
CA THR A 160 -29.79 23.56 7.85
C THR A 160 -29.68 24.59 8.98
N ILE A 161 -28.80 24.36 9.96
CA ILE A 161 -28.66 25.23 11.15
C ILE A 161 -28.16 26.63 10.81
N ALA A 162 -27.45 26.82 9.69
CA ALA A 162 -26.88 28.10 9.31
C ALA A 162 -27.97 29.17 9.11
N TYR A 163 -29.12 28.78 8.55
CA TYR A 163 -30.23 29.70 8.28
C TYR A 163 -30.82 30.36 9.54
N PRO A 164 -31.31 29.62 10.56
CA PRO A 164 -31.83 30.25 11.79
C PRO A 164 -30.76 30.96 12.62
N ILE A 165 -29.49 30.55 12.52
CA ILE A 165 -28.37 31.27 13.16
C ILE A 165 -28.17 32.63 12.49
N LEU A 166 -28.09 32.66 11.15
CA LEU A 166 -27.91 33.89 10.38
C LEU A 166 -29.11 34.85 10.53
N GLN A 167 -30.32 34.35 10.75
CA GLN A 167 -31.47 35.20 11.13
C GLN A 167 -31.19 35.98 12.42
N ALA A 168 -30.67 35.31 13.45
CA ALA A 168 -30.35 35.97 14.73
C ALA A 168 -29.13 36.91 14.61
N VAL A 169 -28.10 36.51 13.85
CA VAL A 169 -26.90 37.33 13.60
C VAL A 169 -27.26 38.61 12.85
N ALA A 170 -28.01 38.50 11.76
CA ALA A 170 -28.40 39.64 10.94
C ALA A 170 -29.34 40.60 11.67
N GLU A 171 -30.16 40.09 12.60
CA GLU A 171 -30.99 40.95 13.43
C GLU A 171 -30.17 41.86 14.35
N LYS A 172 -29.05 41.38 14.88
CA LYS A 172 -28.16 42.18 15.74
C LYS A 172 -27.23 43.09 14.92
N HIS A 173 -26.69 42.59 13.81
CA HIS A 173 -25.59 43.23 13.09
C HIS A 173 -25.99 43.87 11.75
N GLY A 174 -27.24 43.69 11.30
CA GLY A 174 -27.63 43.93 9.91
C GLY A 174 -27.11 42.84 8.96
N PRO A 175 -27.32 42.97 7.65
CA PRO A 175 -26.82 42.01 6.68
C PRO A 175 -25.30 41.82 6.77
N VAL A 176 -24.85 40.57 6.90
CA VAL A 176 -23.42 40.25 7.11
C VAL A 176 -22.75 39.74 5.84
N GLY A 177 -21.43 39.89 5.76
CA GLY A 177 -20.65 39.16 4.76
C GLY A 177 -20.56 37.67 5.12
N LEU A 178 -20.31 36.81 4.13
CA LEU A 178 -20.21 35.37 4.32
C LEU A 178 -18.95 34.82 3.66
N VAL A 179 -18.13 34.12 4.45
CA VAL A 179 -17.10 33.20 3.95
C VAL A 179 -17.65 31.79 4.11
N HIS A 180 -17.92 31.11 3.00
CA HIS A 180 -18.52 29.78 2.97
C HIS A 180 -17.52 28.78 2.36
N VAL A 181 -17.16 27.75 3.11
CA VAL A 181 -16.20 26.73 2.71
C VAL A 181 -16.93 25.39 2.67
N ASP A 182 -17.14 24.86 1.46
CA ASP A 182 -18.08 23.76 1.21
C ASP A 182 -17.77 23.08 -0.14
N ALA A 183 -18.12 21.80 -0.30
CA ALA A 183 -18.15 21.12 -1.59
C ALA A 183 -19.39 21.50 -2.43
N HIS A 184 -20.49 21.88 -1.78
CA HIS A 184 -21.80 22.18 -2.36
C HIS A 184 -22.17 23.66 -2.21
N ALA A 185 -23.05 24.12 -3.10
CA ALA A 185 -23.41 25.54 -3.15
C ALA A 185 -24.49 25.94 -2.14
N ASP A 186 -25.31 25.00 -1.68
CA ASP A 186 -26.35 25.18 -0.65
C ASP A 186 -27.34 26.31 -0.89
N THR A 187 -27.65 26.51 -2.18
CA THR A 187 -28.51 27.59 -2.69
C THR A 187 -29.73 27.07 -3.46
N SER A 188 -30.10 25.80 -3.26
CA SER A 188 -31.30 25.23 -3.87
C SER A 188 -32.57 25.95 -3.38
N ASP A 189 -33.58 26.09 -4.25
CA ASP A 189 -34.85 26.69 -3.85
C ASP A 189 -35.72 25.70 -3.06
N VAL A 190 -35.83 24.46 -3.52
CA VAL A 190 -36.61 23.41 -2.85
C VAL A 190 -35.90 22.07 -2.91
N VAL A 191 -36.07 21.27 -1.86
CA VAL A 191 -35.64 19.87 -1.81
C VAL A 191 -36.87 19.03 -1.51
N LEU A 192 -37.25 18.15 -2.45
CA LEU A 192 -38.45 17.31 -2.36
C LEU A 192 -39.75 18.10 -2.04
N GLY A 193 -39.83 19.35 -2.48
CA GLY A 193 -40.99 20.23 -2.26
C GLY A 193 -40.95 21.04 -0.95
N GLU A 194 -39.97 20.81 -0.07
CA GLU A 194 -39.77 21.62 1.14
C GLU A 194 -38.76 22.74 0.92
N ARG A 195 -39.03 23.91 1.53
CA ARG A 195 -38.17 25.11 1.43
C ARG A 195 -37.06 25.18 2.47
N ILE A 196 -37.09 24.32 3.47
CA ILE A 196 -36.14 24.29 4.60
C ILE A 196 -35.51 22.89 4.61
N GLY A 197 -34.20 22.85 4.42
CA GLY A 197 -33.36 21.66 4.46
C GLY A 197 -31.90 22.01 4.20
N HIS A 198 -31.02 21.03 4.32
CA HIS A 198 -29.57 21.25 4.40
C HIS A 198 -28.95 21.90 3.15
N GLY A 199 -29.45 21.61 1.94
CA GLY A 199 -28.97 22.23 0.70
C GLY A 199 -29.69 23.52 0.25
N THR A 200 -30.48 24.15 1.14
CA THR A 200 -31.26 25.38 0.88
C THR A 200 -30.93 26.63 1.74
N PRO A 201 -30.05 26.60 2.77
CA PRO A 201 -30.01 27.66 3.78
C PRO A 201 -29.64 29.02 3.20
N PHE A 202 -28.63 29.09 2.33
CA PHE A 202 -28.13 30.38 1.84
C PHE A 202 -29.08 31.03 0.83
N ARG A 203 -29.91 30.24 0.13
CA ARG A 203 -31.00 30.78 -0.69
C ARG A 203 -32.03 31.52 0.17
N ARG A 204 -32.40 30.94 1.32
CA ARG A 204 -33.30 31.59 2.30
C ARG A 204 -32.67 32.86 2.86
N CYS A 205 -31.38 32.82 3.18
CA CYS A 205 -30.66 33.99 3.70
C CYS A 205 -30.63 35.16 2.71
N VAL A 206 -30.47 34.89 1.41
CA VAL A 206 -30.52 35.94 0.37
C VAL A 206 -31.93 36.51 0.21
N GLU A 207 -32.96 35.66 0.17
CA GLU A 207 -34.35 36.12 0.02
C GLU A 207 -34.84 36.99 1.18
N GLU A 208 -34.35 36.74 2.40
CA GLU A 208 -34.67 37.54 3.58
C GLU A 208 -33.72 38.73 3.79
N GLY A 209 -32.73 38.92 2.92
CA GLY A 209 -31.76 40.01 3.03
C GLY A 209 -30.85 39.90 4.25
N LEU A 210 -30.54 38.67 4.70
CA LEU A 210 -29.67 38.41 5.85
C LEU A 210 -28.18 38.54 5.49
N LEU A 211 -27.85 38.45 4.20
CA LEU A 211 -26.49 38.54 3.67
C LEU A 211 -26.32 39.80 2.83
N ASP A 212 -25.15 40.42 2.94
CA ASP A 212 -24.69 41.39 1.97
C ASP A 212 -24.10 40.64 0.77
N CYS A 213 -24.90 40.48 -0.30
CA CYS A 213 -24.53 39.72 -1.49
C CYS A 213 -23.25 40.22 -2.19
N SER A 214 -22.82 41.47 -1.95
CA SER A 214 -21.53 41.96 -2.48
C SER A 214 -20.32 41.41 -1.73
N ARG A 215 -20.53 40.91 -0.51
CA ARG A 215 -19.53 40.39 0.43
C ARG A 215 -19.77 38.91 0.74
N VAL A 216 -20.04 38.10 -0.28
CA VAL A 216 -20.14 36.64 -0.18
C VAL A 216 -19.02 35.99 -1.00
N VAL A 217 -18.39 34.96 -0.45
CA VAL A 217 -17.43 34.09 -1.13
C VAL A 217 -17.71 32.62 -0.80
N GLN A 218 -17.62 31.77 -1.82
CA GLN A 218 -17.70 30.31 -1.70
C GLN A 218 -16.38 29.70 -2.19
N ILE A 219 -15.84 28.76 -1.42
CA ILE A 219 -14.54 28.12 -1.67
C ILE A 219 -14.69 26.60 -1.51
N GLY A 220 -14.27 25.83 -2.51
CA GLY A 220 -14.22 24.35 -2.44
C GLY A 220 -15.28 23.62 -3.27
N LEU A 221 -16.11 24.37 -3.99
CA LEU A 221 -17.22 23.83 -4.77
C LEU A 221 -16.75 22.85 -5.84
N ARG A 222 -17.42 21.70 -5.92
CA ARG A 222 -17.16 20.62 -6.89
C ARG A 222 -18.37 19.68 -7.02
N GLY A 223 -18.18 18.57 -7.74
CA GLY A 223 -19.21 17.55 -7.93
C GLY A 223 -20.08 17.78 -9.17
N SER A 224 -21.04 16.89 -9.39
CA SER A 224 -21.94 16.95 -10.56
C SER A 224 -23.20 17.76 -10.29
N GLY A 225 -23.53 18.70 -11.18
CA GLY A 225 -24.77 19.47 -11.14
C GLY A 225 -25.74 19.13 -12.28
N TYR A 226 -27.00 19.58 -12.16
CA TYR A 226 -28.04 19.41 -13.19
C TYR A 226 -28.03 20.49 -14.28
N SER A 227 -27.29 21.60 -14.08
CA SER A 227 -27.17 22.70 -15.04
C SER A 227 -25.87 23.48 -14.83
N ALA A 228 -25.38 24.18 -15.86
CA ALA A 228 -24.19 25.03 -15.75
C ALA A 228 -24.40 26.28 -14.86
N ASP A 229 -25.65 26.73 -14.70
CA ASP A 229 -26.00 27.93 -13.92
C ASP A 229 -25.89 27.74 -12.40
N SER A 230 -25.76 26.49 -11.93
CA SER A 230 -25.70 26.18 -10.49
C SER A 230 -24.53 26.85 -9.75
N TYR A 231 -23.48 27.28 -10.47
CA TYR A 231 -22.28 27.90 -9.91
C TYR A 231 -22.08 29.37 -10.32
N ALA A 232 -23.06 29.99 -11.00
CA ALA A 232 -22.91 31.34 -11.57
C ALA A 232 -22.65 32.45 -10.53
N TRP A 233 -22.85 32.17 -9.24
CA TRP A 233 -22.66 33.09 -8.11
C TRP A 233 -21.39 32.82 -7.31
N SER A 234 -20.63 31.79 -7.66
CA SER A 234 -19.50 31.29 -6.89
C SER A 234 -18.18 31.83 -7.40
N ARG A 235 -17.25 32.16 -6.49
CA ARG A 235 -15.99 32.83 -6.82
C ARG A 235 -14.79 31.91 -7.06
N ALA A 236 -14.73 30.75 -6.40
CA ALA A 236 -13.60 29.83 -6.54
C ALA A 236 -14.06 28.36 -6.51
N GLN A 237 -13.90 27.68 -7.65
CA GLN A 237 -14.04 26.22 -7.72
C GLN A 237 -12.80 25.54 -7.15
N VAL A 238 -12.92 24.27 -6.75
CA VAL A 238 -11.80 23.55 -6.11
C VAL A 238 -10.58 23.43 -7.04
N GLU A 239 -10.79 23.35 -8.35
CA GLU A 239 -9.75 23.21 -9.37
C GLU A 239 -8.78 24.42 -9.38
N GLU A 240 -9.26 25.61 -9.01
CA GLU A 240 -8.42 26.81 -8.90
C GLU A 240 -7.47 26.73 -7.70
N CYS A 241 -7.88 25.97 -6.68
CA CYS A 241 -7.18 25.75 -5.41
C CYS A 241 -6.10 24.65 -5.51
N TRP A 242 -6.18 23.77 -6.51
CA TRP A 242 -5.26 22.63 -6.61
C TRP A 242 -3.80 23.06 -6.76
N PHE A 243 -2.93 22.34 -6.05
CA PHE A 243 -1.46 22.49 -6.08
C PHE A 243 -0.93 23.87 -5.66
N LYS A 244 -1.72 24.67 -4.93
CA LYS A 244 -1.36 26.04 -4.51
C LYS A 244 -1.70 26.31 -3.04
N SER A 245 -0.98 27.25 -2.44
CA SER A 245 -1.37 27.89 -1.18
C SER A 245 -2.57 28.82 -1.40
N LEU A 246 -3.50 28.86 -0.44
CA LEU A 246 -4.66 29.74 -0.45
C LEU A 246 -4.42 31.07 0.27
N ALA A 247 -3.21 31.33 0.78
CA ALA A 247 -2.89 32.60 1.42
C ALA A 247 -3.14 33.84 0.52
N PRO A 248 -2.79 33.84 -0.78
CA PRO A 248 -3.13 34.95 -1.68
C PRO A 248 -4.64 35.11 -1.90
N LEU A 249 -5.37 34.00 -2.09
CA LEU A 249 -6.83 34.01 -2.20
C LEU A 249 -7.46 34.66 -0.97
N MET A 250 -6.97 34.32 0.22
CA MET A 250 -7.48 34.92 1.46
C MET A 250 -7.16 36.41 1.61
N GLU A 251 -6.15 36.94 0.93
CA GLU A 251 -5.92 38.39 0.85
C GLU A 251 -7.01 39.09 0.03
N GLU A 252 -7.40 38.50 -1.09
CA GLU A 252 -8.51 38.99 -1.92
C GLU A 252 -9.85 38.89 -1.18
N VAL A 253 -10.08 37.79 -0.46
CA VAL A 253 -11.25 37.62 0.40
C VAL A 253 -11.31 38.72 1.45
N ARG A 254 -10.19 39.05 2.11
CA ARG A 254 -10.16 40.17 3.07
C ARG A 254 -10.49 41.51 2.41
N GLY A 255 -9.96 41.75 1.21
CA GLY A 255 -10.28 42.94 0.43
C GLY A 255 -11.77 43.06 0.11
N GLN A 256 -12.42 41.95 -0.27
CA GLN A 256 -13.86 41.92 -0.56
C GLN A 256 -14.71 42.10 0.70
N MET A 257 -14.36 41.44 1.81
CA MET A 257 -15.14 41.49 3.05
C MET A 257 -15.09 42.86 3.74
N GLY A 258 -13.98 43.59 3.57
CA GLY A 258 -13.78 44.92 4.15
C GLY A 258 -13.85 44.91 5.68
N GLY A 259 -14.28 46.03 6.27
CA GLY A 259 -14.39 46.20 7.73
C GLY A 259 -15.77 45.86 8.33
N GLY A 260 -16.73 45.41 7.51
CA GLY A 260 -18.09 45.08 7.98
C GLY A 260 -18.15 43.74 8.73
N PRO A 261 -19.26 43.42 9.41
CA PRO A 261 -19.43 42.13 10.08
C PRO A 261 -19.44 40.99 9.05
N VAL A 262 -18.77 39.88 9.41
CA VAL A 262 -18.60 38.68 8.59
C VAL A 262 -18.95 37.44 9.41
N TYR A 263 -19.66 36.50 8.79
CA TYR A 263 -19.91 35.17 9.33
C TYR A 263 -19.09 34.13 8.55
N LEU A 264 -18.49 33.16 9.24
CA LEU A 264 -17.71 32.08 8.65
C LEU A 264 -18.42 30.75 8.84
N SER A 265 -18.85 30.14 7.74
CA SER A 265 -19.45 28.81 7.73
C SER A 265 -18.52 27.80 7.05
N PHE A 266 -18.25 26.69 7.72
CA PHE A 266 -17.28 25.68 7.25
C PHE A 266 -17.93 24.29 7.30
N ASP A 267 -18.29 23.78 6.13
CA ASP A 267 -18.68 22.38 5.97
C ASP A 267 -17.43 21.49 5.95
N ILE A 268 -17.46 20.39 6.72
CA ILE A 268 -16.32 19.48 6.78
C ILE A 268 -16.10 18.75 5.44
N ASP A 269 -17.14 18.60 4.61
CA ASP A 269 -17.03 17.94 3.31
C ASP A 269 -16.33 18.78 2.24
N ALA A 270 -16.03 20.04 2.53
CA ALA A 270 -15.10 20.86 1.74
C ALA A 270 -13.71 20.21 1.66
N LEU A 271 -13.31 19.47 2.71
CA LEU A 271 -12.07 18.71 2.75
C LEU A 271 -12.20 17.40 1.97
N ASP A 272 -11.08 16.96 1.39
CA ASP A 272 -11.05 15.68 0.68
C ASP A 272 -11.41 14.50 1.64
N PRO A 273 -12.21 13.52 1.19
CA PRO A 273 -12.61 12.37 1.99
C PRO A 273 -11.44 11.50 2.46
N GLY A 274 -10.25 11.64 1.85
CA GLY A 274 -9.00 11.06 2.37
C GLY A 274 -8.60 11.59 3.75
N PHE A 275 -9.11 12.77 4.17
CA PHE A 275 -8.86 13.38 5.47
C PHE A 275 -10.10 13.48 6.36
N ALA A 276 -11.27 13.70 5.77
CA ALA A 276 -12.54 13.85 6.47
C ALA A 276 -13.62 12.87 5.97
N PRO A 277 -13.42 11.54 6.12
CA PRO A 277 -14.36 10.54 5.60
C PRO A 277 -15.72 10.54 6.31
N GLY A 278 -15.79 11.05 7.54
CA GLY A 278 -16.99 11.03 8.38
C GLY A 278 -17.95 12.19 8.09
N THR A 279 -18.59 12.20 6.92
CA THR A 279 -19.57 13.22 6.51
C THR A 279 -20.77 12.63 5.73
N GLY A 280 -21.84 13.42 5.59
CA GLY A 280 -23.10 13.05 4.94
C GLY A 280 -22.98 12.81 3.43
N THR A 281 -22.29 13.71 2.73
CA THR A 281 -22.22 13.81 1.26
C THR A 281 -20.78 13.99 0.77
N PRO A 282 -19.89 12.99 0.92
CA PRO A 282 -18.49 13.15 0.54
C PRO A 282 -18.31 13.33 -0.97
N GLU A 283 -17.55 14.36 -1.35
CA GLU A 283 -17.12 14.62 -2.73
C GLU A 283 -15.60 14.46 -2.86
N ILE A 284 -15.12 13.71 -3.86
CA ILE A 284 -13.68 13.47 -4.06
C ILE A 284 -12.92 14.74 -4.51
N ALA A 285 -11.59 14.71 -4.44
CA ALA A 285 -10.68 15.76 -4.93
C ALA A 285 -10.90 17.13 -4.27
N GLY A 286 -11.11 17.11 -2.95
CA GLY A 286 -11.39 18.28 -2.12
C GLY A 286 -10.15 19.05 -1.66
N LEU A 287 -10.37 19.99 -0.74
CA LEU A 287 -9.29 20.74 -0.10
C LEU A 287 -8.48 19.86 0.86
N THR A 288 -7.20 20.17 1.03
CA THR A 288 -6.38 19.54 2.07
C THR A 288 -6.57 20.24 3.43
N PRO A 289 -6.32 19.57 4.58
CA PRO A 289 -6.34 20.22 5.89
C PRO A 289 -5.40 21.43 5.99
N ILE A 290 -4.29 21.44 5.25
CA ILE A 290 -3.36 22.57 5.18
C ILE A 290 -4.08 23.80 4.61
N GLN A 291 -4.80 23.63 3.51
CA GLN A 291 -5.58 24.70 2.87
C GLN A 291 -6.75 25.16 3.75
N GLY A 292 -7.42 24.24 4.47
CA GLY A 292 -8.42 24.60 5.46
C GLY A 292 -7.87 25.52 6.57
N VAL A 293 -6.66 25.22 7.07
CA VAL A 293 -5.96 26.07 8.05
C VAL A 293 -5.56 27.42 7.45
N GLU A 294 -5.11 27.47 6.19
CA GLU A 294 -4.81 28.72 5.50
C GLU A 294 -6.04 29.64 5.37
N ILE A 295 -7.21 29.06 5.07
CA ILE A 295 -8.48 29.80 5.00
C ILE A 295 -8.82 30.39 6.38
N ILE A 296 -8.79 29.58 7.44
CA ILE A 296 -9.11 30.03 8.80
C ILE A 296 -8.15 31.12 9.26
N ARG A 297 -6.84 30.92 9.13
CA ARG A 297 -5.83 31.93 9.52
C ARG A 297 -5.88 33.17 8.64
N GLY A 298 -6.28 33.01 7.38
CA GLY A 298 -6.51 34.09 6.43
C GLY A 298 -7.68 35.00 6.81
N CYS A 299 -8.58 34.58 7.70
CA CYS A 299 -9.65 35.43 8.23
C CYS A 299 -9.15 36.45 9.26
N ARG A 300 -7.89 36.36 9.71
CA ARG A 300 -7.30 37.32 10.66
C ARG A 300 -7.44 38.75 10.14
N GLY A 301 -8.02 39.62 10.97
CA GLY A 301 -8.29 41.03 10.65
C GLY A 301 -9.69 41.31 10.11
N LEU A 302 -10.50 40.28 9.86
CA LEU A 302 -11.93 40.43 9.60
C LEU A 302 -12.69 40.65 10.92
N ASN A 303 -13.84 41.33 10.83
CA ASN A 303 -14.77 41.47 11.94
C ASN A 303 -15.72 40.26 11.98
N LEU A 304 -15.22 39.13 12.49
CA LEU A 304 -16.00 37.91 12.66
C LEU A 304 -17.04 38.09 13.78
N VAL A 305 -18.31 37.85 13.47
CA VAL A 305 -19.43 37.97 14.42
C VAL A 305 -20.04 36.62 14.82
N GLY A 306 -19.50 35.54 14.28
CA GLY A 306 -19.90 34.17 14.57
C GLY A 306 -19.34 33.19 13.54
N CYS A 307 -19.29 31.91 13.91
CA CYS A 307 -18.92 30.85 12.98
C CYS A 307 -19.56 29.50 13.33
N ASP A 308 -19.54 28.60 12.36
CA ASP A 308 -19.88 27.19 12.53
C ASP A 308 -18.89 26.23 11.84
N LEU A 309 -18.93 24.98 12.28
CA LEU A 309 -18.31 23.82 11.64
C LEU A 309 -19.32 22.66 11.66
N VAL A 310 -19.79 22.25 10.48
CA VAL A 310 -20.98 21.39 10.31
C VAL A 310 -20.67 20.02 9.68
N GLU A 311 -21.69 19.17 9.56
CA GLU A 311 -21.70 17.85 8.86
C GLU A 311 -20.72 16.77 9.35
N VAL A 312 -19.99 16.99 10.44
CA VAL A 312 -19.20 15.93 11.09
C VAL A 312 -20.12 14.80 11.57
N SER A 313 -19.97 13.61 10.96
CA SER A 313 -20.80 12.43 11.17
C SER A 313 -19.98 11.25 11.70
N PRO A 314 -19.90 11.07 13.04
CA PRO A 314 -19.09 10.04 13.68
C PRO A 314 -19.31 8.59 13.21
N PRO A 315 -20.54 8.13 12.87
CA PRO A 315 -20.76 6.73 12.45
C PRO A 315 -19.99 6.30 11.20
N TYR A 316 -19.53 7.25 10.37
CA TYR A 316 -18.84 6.98 9.11
C TYR A 316 -17.32 7.17 9.19
N ASP A 317 -16.80 7.50 10.38
CA ASP A 317 -15.36 7.50 10.65
C ASP A 317 -15.10 6.84 12.00
N THR A 318 -14.83 5.53 11.96
CA THR A 318 -14.59 4.73 13.16
C THR A 318 -13.33 5.13 13.92
N THR A 319 -12.44 5.91 13.30
CA THR A 319 -11.19 6.36 13.94
C THR A 319 -11.37 7.63 14.77
N GLY A 320 -12.42 8.41 14.51
CA GLY A 320 -12.65 9.72 15.14
C GLY A 320 -11.83 10.88 14.53
N ASN A 321 -11.03 10.64 13.50
CA ASN A 321 -10.12 11.63 12.92
C ASN A 321 -10.82 12.84 12.29
N THR A 322 -12.02 12.65 11.73
CA THR A 322 -12.84 13.74 11.17
C THR A 322 -13.25 14.71 12.27
N ALA A 323 -13.69 14.19 13.43
CA ALA A 323 -14.04 15.01 14.59
C ALA A 323 -12.80 15.68 15.22
N LEU A 324 -11.65 15.00 15.24
CA LEU A 324 -10.38 15.59 15.66
C LEU A 324 -9.98 16.75 14.73
N THR A 325 -10.17 16.59 13.42
CA THR A 325 -9.93 17.65 12.43
C THR A 325 -10.84 18.84 12.68
N GLY A 326 -12.15 18.60 12.86
CA GLY A 326 -13.12 19.63 13.22
C GLY A 326 -12.75 20.39 14.50
N ALA A 327 -12.34 19.67 15.55
CA ALA A 327 -11.90 20.28 16.81
C ALA A 327 -10.67 21.19 16.61
N ASN A 328 -9.67 20.76 15.83
CA ASN A 328 -8.47 21.56 15.55
C ASN A 328 -8.80 22.81 14.73
N LEU A 329 -9.67 22.69 13.72
CA LEU A 329 -10.10 23.84 12.90
C LEU A 329 -10.84 24.87 13.76
N LEU A 330 -11.71 24.43 14.67
CA LEU A 330 -12.38 25.31 15.64
C LEU A 330 -11.39 25.96 16.63
N GLY A 331 -10.37 25.23 17.10
CA GLY A 331 -9.33 25.78 17.98
C GLY A 331 -8.41 26.82 17.30
N ASP A 332 -8.12 26.64 16.00
CA ASP A 332 -7.35 27.62 15.22
C ASP A 332 -8.16 28.90 14.91
N LYS A 333 -9.51 28.81 14.83
CA LYS A 333 -10.40 29.99 14.69
C LYS A 333 -10.34 30.91 15.91
N GLU A 334 -10.38 30.35 17.12
CA GLU A 334 -10.31 31.11 18.38
C GLU A 334 -9.01 31.95 18.49
N SER A 335 -7.92 31.44 17.90
CA SER A 335 -6.62 32.12 17.86
C SER A 335 -6.56 33.35 16.93
N SER A 336 -7.57 33.55 16.07
CA SER A 336 -7.60 34.62 15.07
C SER A 336 -8.38 35.87 15.53
N GLU A 337 -9.16 35.76 16.61
CA GLU A 337 -9.94 36.85 17.21
C GLU A 337 -9.12 37.55 18.32
N GLY A 338 -8.56 38.72 18.01
CA GLY A 338 -7.90 39.60 18.98
C GLY A 338 -8.37 41.05 18.80
N PRO A 339 -8.57 41.86 19.86
CA PRO A 339 -9.27 43.13 19.75
C PRO A 339 -8.43 44.23 19.09
N GLY A 340 -9.03 44.95 18.14
CA GLY A 340 -8.49 46.14 17.49
C GLY A 340 -9.01 47.47 18.07
N GLY A 341 -8.10 48.45 18.22
CA GLY A 341 -8.33 49.89 18.49
C GLY A 341 -8.30 50.29 19.99
N GLN A 342 -7.65 51.35 20.50
CA GLN A 342 -7.12 52.65 20.01
C GLN A 342 -5.90 53.04 20.92
N SER A 343 -4.87 53.81 20.52
CA SER A 343 -4.90 55.28 20.44
C SER A 343 -3.64 55.85 19.75
N ALA A 344 -3.85 56.97 19.06
CA ALA A 344 -2.83 57.74 18.37
C ALA A 344 -2.19 58.77 19.30
N GLN A 345 -0.97 58.53 19.77
CA GLN A 345 -0.03 59.57 20.24
C GLN A 345 1.35 58.96 20.54
N GLN A 346 2.12 58.57 19.51
CA GLN A 346 3.53 58.20 19.68
C GLN A 346 4.33 58.26 18.36
N HIS A 347 4.11 59.31 17.57
CA HIS A 347 4.70 59.44 16.23
C HIS A 347 6.17 59.94 16.19
N GLN A 348 6.89 59.99 17.32
CA GLN A 348 8.29 60.41 17.34
C GLN A 348 9.26 59.38 17.94
N THR A 349 8.78 58.38 18.69
CA THR A 349 9.59 57.29 19.28
C THR A 349 9.56 55.99 18.47
N GLN A 350 8.66 55.86 17.49
CA GLN A 350 8.52 54.65 16.67
C GLN A 350 9.62 54.47 15.62
N LEU A 351 10.26 55.52 15.12
CA LEU A 351 11.35 55.36 14.14
C LEU A 351 12.59 54.75 14.78
N ASP A 352 12.96 55.17 16.00
CA ASP A 352 14.08 54.57 16.72
C ASP A 352 13.79 53.12 17.07
N SER A 353 12.58 52.79 17.54
CA SER A 353 12.15 51.40 17.77
C SER A 353 12.08 50.58 16.48
N ILE A 354 11.66 51.14 15.35
CA ILE A 354 11.67 50.42 14.05
C ILE A 354 13.10 50.15 13.61
N PHE A 355 14.04 51.10 13.77
CA PHE A 355 15.45 50.85 13.47
C PHE A 355 16.08 49.84 14.45
N THR A 356 15.71 49.85 15.74
CA THR A 356 16.18 48.82 16.69
C THR A 356 15.56 47.46 16.40
N LEU A 357 14.29 47.39 15.98
CA LEU A 357 13.61 46.14 15.65
C LEU A 357 14.03 45.60 14.29
N LEU A 358 14.38 46.48 13.34
CA LEU A 358 14.97 46.13 12.05
C LEU A 358 16.42 45.69 12.24
N GLU A 359 17.20 46.36 13.10
CA GLU A 359 18.52 45.88 13.53
C GLU A 359 18.38 44.54 14.25
N ASP A 360 17.45 44.36 15.18
CA ASP A 360 17.25 43.10 15.90
C ASP A 360 16.72 42.00 14.98
N HIS A 361 15.86 42.30 14.01
CA HIS A 361 15.38 41.34 13.02
C HIS A 361 16.44 41.02 11.97
N ILE A 362 17.23 41.99 11.50
CA ILE A 362 18.35 41.75 10.59
C ILE A 362 19.45 41.01 11.34
N VAL A 363 19.78 41.37 12.58
CA VAL A 363 20.77 40.68 13.40
C VAL A 363 20.27 39.30 13.82
N SER A 364 18.97 39.11 14.07
CA SER A 364 18.37 37.80 14.39
C SER A 364 18.23 36.93 13.14
N PHE A 365 17.87 37.49 11.99
CA PHE A 365 17.84 36.81 10.70
C PHE A 365 19.25 36.47 10.26
N VAL A 366 20.18 37.42 10.30
CA VAL A 366 21.60 37.19 10.01
C VAL A 366 22.21 36.25 11.05
N LYS A 367 21.86 36.29 12.34
CA LYS A 367 22.28 35.26 13.32
C LYS A 367 21.61 33.91 13.08
N SER A 368 20.38 33.86 12.59
CA SER A 368 19.65 32.63 12.26
C SER A 368 20.26 31.98 11.02
N GLU A 369 20.45 32.75 9.97
CA GLU A 369 21.07 32.33 8.72
C GLU A 369 22.56 32.08 8.92
N LEU A 370 23.30 32.92 9.67
CA LEU A 370 24.65 32.59 10.11
C LEU A 370 24.66 31.41 11.05
N LYS A 371 23.63 31.12 11.85
CA LYS A 371 23.55 29.88 12.65
C LYS A 371 23.23 28.67 11.80
N LYS A 372 22.45 28.80 10.73
CA LYS A 372 22.15 27.73 9.76
C LYS A 372 23.36 27.46 8.87
N ILE A 373 24.00 28.51 8.39
CA ILE A 373 25.29 28.47 7.69
C ILE A 373 26.36 27.96 8.66
N GLN A 374 26.41 28.42 9.91
CA GLN A 374 27.27 27.86 10.95
C GLN A 374 26.86 26.45 11.33
N LYS A 375 25.63 25.96 11.15
CA LYS A 375 25.25 24.54 11.37
C LYS A 375 25.64 23.67 10.18
N ALA A 376 25.55 24.24 8.98
CA ALA A 376 26.01 23.63 7.73
C ALA A 376 27.54 23.66 7.60
N LEU A 377 28.20 24.60 8.29
CA LEU A 377 29.64 24.81 8.33
C LEU A 377 30.27 24.46 9.70
N SER A 378 29.50 24.09 10.73
CA SER A 378 30.05 23.82 12.07
C SER A 378 30.70 22.47 12.09
N SER A 379 31.71 22.38 12.95
CA SER A 379 32.41 21.16 13.34
C SER A 379 31.51 20.06 13.95
N ASP A 380 30.19 20.24 14.05
CA ASP A 380 29.23 19.28 14.62
C ASP A 380 28.47 18.45 13.55
N TYR A 381 28.70 18.72 12.25
CA TYR A 381 28.27 17.87 11.13
C TYR A 381 28.58 16.36 11.33
N PRO A 382 29.72 15.95 11.95
CA PRO A 382 30.00 14.55 12.24
C PRO A 382 29.02 13.91 13.24
N ALA A 383 28.57 14.64 14.27
CA ALA A 383 27.74 14.10 15.33
C ALA A 383 26.29 13.83 14.87
N CYS A 384 25.73 14.71 14.04
CA CYS A 384 24.40 14.51 13.43
C CYS A 384 24.44 13.38 12.39
N LEU A 385 25.52 13.28 11.62
CA LEU A 385 25.75 12.21 10.65
C LEU A 385 25.87 10.85 11.33
N GLU A 386 26.64 10.75 12.42
CA GLU A 386 26.78 9.51 13.21
C GLU A 386 25.46 9.06 13.83
N MET A 387 24.65 10.00 14.33
CA MET A 387 23.34 9.69 14.89
C MET A 387 22.37 9.19 13.81
N CYS A 388 22.35 9.81 12.63
CA CYS A 388 21.57 9.35 11.49
C CYS A 388 22.01 7.95 11.03
N GLN A 389 23.32 7.72 10.88
CA GLN A 389 23.85 6.42 10.48
C GLN A 389 23.48 5.34 11.49
N ARG A 390 23.55 5.63 12.80
CA ARG A 390 23.11 4.68 13.83
C ARG A 390 21.61 4.37 13.74
N LYS A 391 20.77 5.39 13.56
CA LYS A 391 19.31 5.22 13.45
C LYS A 391 18.95 4.39 12.22
N LEU A 392 19.50 4.75 11.04
CA LEU A 392 19.30 4.01 9.80
C LEU A 392 19.80 2.56 9.89
N LYS A 393 21.00 2.33 10.48
CA LYS A 393 21.50 0.97 10.71
C LYS A 393 20.57 0.17 11.64
N SER A 394 20.00 0.79 12.67
CA SER A 394 19.02 0.14 13.55
C SER A 394 17.77 -0.27 12.77
N THR A 395 17.20 0.65 11.98
CA THR A 395 16.02 0.38 11.15
C THR A 395 16.29 -0.77 10.16
N LEU A 396 17.41 -0.73 9.46
CA LEU A 396 17.79 -1.78 8.50
C LEU A 396 18.03 -3.13 9.20
N LYS A 397 18.62 -3.12 10.40
CA LYS A 397 18.79 -4.32 11.21
C LYS A 397 17.43 -4.90 11.61
N GLU A 398 16.54 -4.10 12.18
CA GLU A 398 15.18 -4.53 12.54
C GLU A 398 14.39 -5.05 11.33
N ARG A 399 14.63 -4.46 10.13
CA ARG A 399 13.97 -4.84 8.89
C ARG A 399 14.45 -6.19 8.35
N PHE A 400 15.75 -6.49 8.39
CA PHE A 400 16.35 -7.66 7.71
C PHE A 400 16.94 -8.73 8.65
N GLN A 401 16.89 -8.53 9.97
CA GLN A 401 17.44 -9.50 10.95
C GLN A 401 16.67 -10.82 10.97
N CYS A 402 15.38 -10.81 10.63
CA CYS A 402 14.51 -11.98 10.64
C CYS A 402 13.96 -12.27 9.25
N VAL A 403 13.98 -13.55 8.87
CA VAL A 403 13.22 -14.07 7.72
C VAL A 403 11.98 -14.76 8.25
N PHE A 404 10.85 -14.53 7.59
CA PHE A 404 9.58 -15.17 7.89
C PHE A 404 9.35 -16.28 6.87
N GLU A 405 9.05 -17.48 7.35
CA GLU A 405 8.51 -18.56 6.53
C GLU A 405 7.03 -18.24 6.26
N GLY A 406 6.75 -17.48 5.20
CA GLY A 406 5.41 -17.02 4.80
C GLY A 406 5.04 -15.61 5.29
N ILE A 407 3.76 -15.35 5.58
CA ILE A 407 3.27 -14.02 6.00
C ILE A 407 3.76 -13.66 7.40
N ALA A 408 4.40 -12.48 7.50
CA ALA A 408 5.16 -12.01 8.65
C ALA A 408 4.39 -11.89 9.97
N LYS A 409 3.05 -11.84 9.97
CA LYS A 409 2.22 -11.75 11.20
C LYS A 409 1.95 -13.10 11.88
N ALA A 410 2.22 -14.23 11.24
CA ALA A 410 1.77 -15.57 11.68
C ALA A 410 2.88 -16.63 11.88
N GLY A 411 4.13 -16.31 11.52
CA GLY A 411 5.28 -17.22 11.61
C GLY A 411 6.18 -16.96 12.81
N ASN A 412 6.93 -17.98 13.25
CA ASN A 412 8.02 -17.79 14.20
C ASN A 412 9.21 -17.13 13.47
N PRO A 413 9.72 -15.97 13.93
CA PRO A 413 10.84 -15.29 13.28
C PRO A 413 12.11 -16.14 13.38
N THR A 414 12.74 -16.45 12.26
CA THR A 414 14.06 -17.11 12.23
C THR A 414 15.12 -16.09 11.89
N LEU A 415 16.22 -16.07 12.65
CA LEU A 415 17.31 -15.13 12.42
C LEU A 415 18.02 -15.46 11.10
N LEU A 416 18.10 -14.50 10.18
CA LEU A 416 18.72 -14.69 8.86
C LEU A 416 20.13 -15.26 9.00
N ASN A 417 20.92 -14.72 9.92
CA ASN A 417 22.29 -15.16 10.20
C ASN A 417 22.41 -16.63 10.65
N GLN A 418 21.35 -17.24 11.20
CA GLN A 418 21.38 -18.64 11.64
C GLN A 418 21.12 -19.62 10.49
N ILE A 419 20.35 -19.20 9.49
CA ILE A 419 19.92 -20.05 8.37
C ILE A 419 20.62 -19.72 7.04
N TYR A 420 21.30 -18.57 6.96
CA TYR A 420 21.99 -18.16 5.75
C TYR A 420 23.12 -19.12 5.42
N THR A 421 23.08 -19.64 4.20
CA THR A 421 24.17 -20.36 3.56
C THR A 421 24.66 -19.50 2.41
N GLU A 422 25.98 -19.33 2.31
CA GLU A 422 26.58 -18.49 1.28
C GLU A 422 26.19 -19.00 -0.12
N LEU A 423 25.83 -18.10 -1.02
CA LEU A 423 25.44 -18.44 -2.39
C LEU A 423 26.65 -18.41 -3.31
N TYR A 424 26.69 -19.34 -4.26
CA TYR A 424 27.73 -19.35 -5.29
C TYR A 424 27.42 -18.29 -6.35
N ILE A 425 28.31 -17.29 -6.49
CA ILE A 425 28.18 -16.18 -7.41
C ILE A 425 29.37 -16.20 -8.37
N THR A 426 29.09 -16.04 -9.66
CA THR A 426 30.10 -16.00 -10.71
C THR A 426 30.00 -14.71 -11.51
N GLU A 427 31.10 -14.32 -12.14
CA GLU A 427 31.07 -13.27 -13.16
C GLU A 427 30.21 -13.77 -14.32
N GLY A 428 29.17 -13.01 -14.68
CA GLY A 428 28.22 -13.37 -15.72
C GLY A 428 28.77 -13.07 -17.12
N GLY A 429 28.38 -13.87 -18.11
CA GLY A 429 28.61 -13.57 -19.54
C GLY A 429 27.80 -12.36 -20.03
N SER A 430 27.68 -12.16 -21.36
CA SER A 430 26.94 -11.02 -21.95
C SER A 430 25.48 -10.94 -21.43
N ALA A 431 24.89 -9.74 -21.50
CA ALA A 431 23.52 -9.45 -21.09
C ALA A 431 22.46 -9.96 -22.09
N GLU A 432 22.80 -10.98 -22.88
CA GLU A 432 21.91 -11.59 -23.88
C GLU A 432 20.79 -12.41 -23.21
N VAL A 433 19.63 -12.44 -23.85
CA VAL A 433 18.46 -13.18 -23.40
C VAL A 433 18.71 -14.68 -23.58
N ASN A 434 18.52 -15.46 -22.51
CA ASN A 434 18.43 -16.91 -22.60
C ASN A 434 16.95 -17.32 -22.47
N ASP A 435 16.33 -17.68 -23.59
CA ASP A 435 14.92 -18.07 -23.69
C ASP A 435 14.66 -19.54 -23.25
N GLU A 436 15.68 -20.24 -22.72
CA GLU A 436 15.51 -21.59 -22.22
C GLU A 436 14.67 -21.62 -20.93
N HIS A 437 13.80 -22.63 -20.79
CA HIS A 437 13.01 -22.88 -19.58
C HIS A 437 13.90 -22.93 -18.33
N GLU A 438 13.47 -22.32 -17.21
CA GLU A 438 14.29 -22.18 -15.98
C GLU A 438 14.85 -23.53 -15.49
N VAL A 439 14.07 -24.61 -15.63
CA VAL A 439 14.50 -26.00 -15.33
C VAL A 439 15.71 -26.45 -16.16
N ARG A 440 15.76 -26.12 -17.45
CA ARG A 440 16.91 -26.44 -18.31
C ARG A 440 18.14 -25.61 -17.95
N GLN A 441 17.94 -24.38 -17.49
CA GLN A 441 19.03 -23.53 -16.99
C GLN A 441 19.63 -24.12 -15.71
N ILE A 442 18.81 -24.63 -14.78
CA ILE A 442 19.26 -25.33 -13.56
C ILE A 442 20.03 -26.61 -13.90
N GLU A 443 19.50 -27.42 -14.84
CA GLU A 443 20.16 -28.65 -15.28
C GLU A 443 21.50 -28.39 -15.98
N THR A 444 21.59 -27.30 -16.73
CA THR A 444 22.80 -26.89 -17.44
C THR A 444 23.83 -26.29 -16.48
N ALA A 445 23.42 -25.45 -15.54
CA ALA A 445 24.27 -24.91 -14.48
C ALA A 445 24.78 -25.98 -13.49
N SER A 446 24.03 -27.06 -13.31
CA SER A 446 24.46 -28.23 -12.53
C SER A 446 25.53 -29.08 -13.24
N ARG A 447 25.79 -28.86 -14.54
CA ARG A 447 26.86 -29.56 -15.29
C ARG A 447 28.16 -28.77 -15.19
N LYS A 448 29.29 -29.46 -15.07
CA LYS A 448 30.61 -28.82 -15.01
C LYS A 448 30.87 -28.02 -16.30
N PRO A 449 31.17 -26.71 -16.23
CA PRO A 449 31.46 -25.91 -17.41
C PRO A 449 32.82 -26.28 -18.03
N GLU A 450 32.95 -26.13 -19.36
CA GLU A 450 34.20 -26.36 -20.12
C GLU A 450 35.29 -25.31 -19.85
N ARG A 451 34.94 -24.15 -19.24
CA ARG A 451 35.86 -23.07 -18.86
C ARG A 451 35.78 -22.78 -17.35
N PRO A 452 36.90 -22.42 -16.70
CA PRO A 452 36.88 -22.02 -15.30
C PRO A 452 36.15 -20.68 -15.14
N GLU A 453 35.06 -20.68 -14.37
CA GLU A 453 34.28 -19.48 -14.07
C GLU A 453 34.97 -18.66 -12.96
N THR A 454 35.03 -17.34 -13.12
CA THR A 454 35.54 -16.45 -12.08
C THR A 454 34.51 -16.37 -10.95
N THR A 455 34.83 -16.94 -9.79
CA THR A 455 33.97 -16.84 -8.61
C THR A 455 34.11 -15.45 -7.99
N ILE A 456 32.99 -14.77 -7.75
CA ILE A 456 32.96 -13.46 -7.12
C ILE A 456 32.41 -13.63 -5.71
N ARG A 457 33.15 -13.16 -4.71
CA ARG A 457 32.61 -13.07 -3.36
C ARG A 457 31.77 -11.82 -3.22
N GLN A 458 30.77 -11.87 -2.36
CA GLN A 458 29.91 -10.73 -2.06
C GLN A 458 30.72 -9.48 -1.63
N GLU A 459 31.83 -9.68 -0.91
CA GLU A 459 32.77 -8.63 -0.48
C GLU A 459 33.52 -7.92 -1.61
N ASP A 460 33.53 -8.52 -2.81
CA ASP A 460 34.27 -8.03 -3.97
C ASP A 460 33.37 -7.43 -5.06
N LEU A 461 32.04 -7.39 -4.86
CA LEU A 461 31.05 -6.94 -5.86
C LEU A 461 31.32 -5.53 -6.43
N PHE A 462 31.93 -4.63 -5.67
CA PHE A 462 32.23 -3.26 -6.13
C PHE A 462 33.74 -2.99 -6.29
N LYS A 463 34.59 -4.02 -6.14
CA LYS A 463 36.03 -3.88 -6.30
C LYS A 463 36.40 -3.99 -7.77
N ALA A 464 37.46 -3.29 -8.18
CA ALA A 464 37.94 -3.37 -9.56
C ALA A 464 38.34 -4.81 -9.93
N SER A 465 37.91 -5.27 -11.10
CA SER A 465 38.30 -6.58 -11.63
C SER A 465 39.78 -6.57 -12.06
N PRO A 466 40.47 -7.73 -12.06
CA PRO A 466 41.87 -7.80 -12.46
C PRO A 466 42.07 -7.28 -13.90
N GLY A 467 42.65 -6.08 -14.06
CA GLY A 467 42.91 -5.44 -15.36
C GLY A 467 42.10 -4.18 -15.67
N ARG A 468 41.23 -3.71 -14.77
CA ARG A 468 40.49 -2.45 -14.90
C ARG A 468 40.96 -1.44 -13.84
N ASP A 469 41.35 -0.23 -14.24
CA ASP A 469 41.80 0.84 -13.31
C ASP A 469 40.63 1.61 -12.65
N ALA A 470 39.41 1.52 -13.22
CA ALA A 470 38.23 2.23 -12.73
C ALA A 470 37.38 1.34 -11.80
N PRO A 471 36.88 1.87 -10.66
CA PRO A 471 36.02 1.14 -9.74
C PRO A 471 34.65 0.81 -10.36
N ILE A 472 34.07 -0.32 -9.99
CA ILE A 472 32.76 -0.78 -10.46
C ILE A 472 31.67 0.08 -9.81
N ARG A 473 30.87 0.77 -10.63
CA ARG A 473 29.75 1.59 -10.16
C ARG A 473 28.44 0.82 -10.20
N ALA A 474 28.10 0.20 -11.32
CA ALA A 474 26.82 -0.50 -11.49
C ALA A 474 27.00 -2.02 -11.67
N VAL A 475 26.38 -2.80 -10.78
CA VAL A 475 26.36 -4.26 -10.82
C VAL A 475 24.95 -4.74 -11.15
N LEU A 476 24.83 -5.58 -12.18
CA LEU A 476 23.58 -6.29 -12.51
C LEU A 476 23.73 -7.77 -12.15
N THR A 477 22.97 -8.24 -11.16
CA THR A 477 22.97 -9.64 -10.74
C THR A 477 21.76 -10.36 -11.32
N LYS A 478 22.02 -11.33 -12.20
CA LYS A 478 20.99 -12.21 -12.78
C LYS A 478 20.92 -13.54 -12.04
N GLY A 479 19.77 -14.20 -12.12
CA GLY A 479 19.57 -15.56 -11.64
C GLY A 479 18.11 -15.97 -11.72
N VAL A 480 17.86 -17.27 -11.80
CA VAL A 480 16.49 -17.82 -11.90
C VAL A 480 15.65 -17.48 -10.66
N ALA A 481 14.34 -17.70 -10.73
CA ALA A 481 13.44 -17.50 -9.59
C ALA A 481 13.88 -18.36 -8.39
N GLY A 482 13.64 -17.88 -7.16
CA GLY A 482 13.96 -18.62 -5.93
C GLY A 482 15.44 -18.84 -5.62
N ILE A 483 16.37 -18.43 -6.49
CA ILE A 483 17.81 -18.70 -6.36
C ILE A 483 18.50 -17.97 -5.20
N GLY A 484 17.81 -17.02 -4.57
CA GLY A 484 18.30 -16.31 -3.39
C GLY A 484 18.78 -14.87 -3.63
N LYS A 485 18.51 -14.25 -4.78
CA LYS A 485 18.89 -12.86 -5.09
C LYS A 485 18.44 -11.86 -4.00
N THR A 486 17.18 -11.91 -3.59
CA THR A 486 16.64 -11.06 -2.51
C THR A 486 17.28 -11.36 -1.15
N VAL A 487 17.51 -12.64 -0.83
CA VAL A 487 18.16 -13.02 0.44
C VAL A 487 19.61 -12.53 0.47
N LEU A 488 20.29 -12.52 -0.68
CA LEU A 488 21.65 -12.00 -0.85
C LEU A 488 21.71 -10.48 -0.58
N THR A 489 20.81 -9.70 -1.16
CA THR A 489 20.76 -8.24 -0.94
C THR A 489 20.37 -7.88 0.50
N GLN A 490 19.46 -8.64 1.10
CA GLN A 490 19.11 -8.53 2.51
C GLN A 490 20.30 -8.85 3.42
N LYS A 491 21.04 -9.95 3.13
CA LYS A 491 22.23 -10.33 3.90
C LYS A 491 23.33 -9.28 3.82
N PHE A 492 23.59 -8.75 2.63
CA PHE A 492 24.52 -7.63 2.44
C PHE A 492 24.16 -6.43 3.29
N THR A 493 22.88 -6.03 3.25
CA THR A 493 22.38 -4.89 4.02
C THR A 493 22.48 -5.14 5.52
N LEU A 494 22.17 -6.36 5.98
CA LEU A 494 22.25 -6.77 7.38
C LEU A 494 23.69 -6.77 7.90
N ASP A 495 24.64 -7.36 7.16
CA ASP A 495 26.05 -7.41 7.58
C ASP A 495 26.67 -6.02 7.70
N ARG A 496 26.28 -5.11 6.79
CA ARG A 496 26.66 -3.71 6.83
C ARG A 496 25.99 -2.97 8.01
N ALA A 497 24.71 -3.24 8.29
CA ALA A 497 24.00 -2.66 9.43
C ALA A 497 24.57 -3.14 10.78
N GLU A 498 24.99 -4.40 10.88
CA GLU A 498 25.62 -5.00 12.06
C GLU A 498 27.12 -4.64 12.20
N GLY A 499 27.72 -4.01 11.19
CA GLY A 499 29.13 -3.61 11.18
C GLY A 499 30.12 -4.76 10.94
N LYS A 500 29.63 -5.91 10.46
CA LYS A 500 30.43 -7.12 10.18
C LYS A 500 31.24 -7.02 8.88
N ALA A 501 30.69 -6.33 7.87
CA ALA A 501 31.30 -6.18 6.55
C ALA A 501 30.99 -4.80 5.94
N HIS A 502 31.67 -4.44 4.84
CA HIS A 502 31.40 -3.25 4.01
C HIS A 502 31.46 -1.91 4.76
N GLN A 503 32.45 -1.75 5.64
CA GLN A 503 32.64 -0.52 6.43
C GLN A 503 33.07 0.69 5.57
N ASP A 504 33.48 0.46 4.33
CA ASP A 504 33.80 1.49 3.34
C ASP A 504 32.56 2.26 2.84
N ILE A 505 31.35 1.76 3.11
CA ILE A 505 30.10 2.34 2.64
C ILE A 505 29.41 3.11 3.79
N GLN A 506 29.04 4.38 3.57
CA GLN A 506 28.40 5.22 4.59
C GLN A 506 26.87 5.18 4.60
N PHE A 507 26.23 4.97 3.45
CA PHE A 507 24.78 4.73 3.36
C PHE A 507 24.44 3.58 2.41
N THR A 508 23.44 2.77 2.76
CA THR A 508 22.83 1.78 1.87
C THR A 508 21.32 2.00 1.88
N PHE A 509 20.75 2.17 0.69
CA PHE A 509 19.32 2.36 0.50
C PHE A 509 18.78 1.21 -0.35
N PRO A 510 18.23 0.15 0.28
CA PRO A 510 17.60 -0.95 -0.45
C PRO A 510 16.16 -0.58 -0.85
N PHE A 511 15.90 -0.60 -2.14
CA PHE A 511 14.60 -0.44 -2.77
C PHE A 511 14.23 -1.74 -3.48
N THR A 512 12.96 -2.12 -3.43
CA THR A 512 12.41 -3.14 -4.34
C THR A 512 11.65 -2.45 -5.47
N PHE A 513 11.70 -2.99 -6.70
CA PHE A 513 10.89 -2.43 -7.79
C PHE A 513 9.39 -2.53 -7.50
N ARG A 514 8.98 -3.48 -6.66
CA ARG A 514 7.63 -3.59 -6.09
C ARG A 514 7.24 -2.34 -5.31
N GLU A 515 8.10 -1.84 -4.42
CA GLU A 515 7.87 -0.60 -3.67
C GLU A 515 7.84 0.62 -4.59
N LEU A 516 8.73 0.67 -5.59
CA LEU A 516 8.82 1.78 -6.52
C LEU A 516 7.60 1.87 -7.44
N ASN A 517 7.01 0.72 -7.81
CA ASN A 517 5.79 0.67 -8.61
C ASN A 517 4.58 1.31 -7.90
N VAL A 518 4.56 1.34 -6.57
CA VAL A 518 3.46 1.92 -5.78
C VAL A 518 3.47 3.45 -5.87
N VAL A 519 4.65 4.04 -5.88
CA VAL A 519 4.84 5.49 -5.92
C VAL A 519 5.02 6.03 -7.34
N ARG A 520 4.73 5.22 -8.36
CA ARG A 520 4.99 5.55 -9.79
C ARG A 520 4.21 6.75 -10.32
N GLU A 521 3.03 7.03 -9.77
CA GLU A 521 2.15 8.12 -10.22
C GLU A 521 2.49 9.46 -9.56
N ASN A 522 3.35 9.44 -8.55
CA ASN A 522 3.84 10.62 -7.84
C ASN A 522 5.15 11.12 -8.47
N LYS A 523 5.43 12.41 -8.26
CA LYS A 523 6.72 13.01 -8.60
C LYS A 523 7.59 13.18 -7.36
N TYR A 524 8.86 12.83 -7.48
CA TYR A 524 9.86 12.98 -6.42
C TYR A 524 11.16 13.52 -7.02
N SER A 525 11.92 14.24 -6.21
CA SER A 525 13.37 14.33 -6.39
C SER A 525 14.07 13.10 -5.80
N LEU A 526 15.34 12.86 -6.13
CA LEU A 526 16.07 11.73 -5.54
C LEU A 526 16.15 11.85 -4.01
N VAL A 527 16.32 13.08 -3.49
CA VAL A 527 16.33 13.34 -2.05
C VAL A 527 14.98 13.04 -1.41
N GLU A 528 13.89 13.50 -2.03
CA GLU A 528 12.53 13.25 -1.52
C GLU A 528 12.17 11.76 -1.57
N LEU A 529 12.59 11.04 -2.61
CA LEU A 529 12.38 9.60 -2.73
C LEU A 529 13.10 8.86 -1.59
N VAL A 530 14.35 9.21 -1.29
CA VAL A 530 15.09 8.64 -0.15
C VAL A 530 14.44 9.01 1.18
N HIS A 531 14.01 10.25 1.36
CA HIS A 531 13.33 10.71 2.59
C HIS A 531 11.97 10.03 2.80
N HIS A 532 11.29 9.67 1.71
CA HIS A 532 10.00 8.98 1.76
C HIS A 532 10.16 7.55 2.31
N PHE A 533 11.12 6.79 1.79
CA PHE A 533 11.35 5.40 2.22
C PHE A 533 12.24 5.27 3.47
N PHE A 534 13.06 6.29 3.76
CA PHE A 534 14.00 6.33 4.88
C PHE A 534 13.89 7.66 5.66
N PRO A 535 12.80 7.88 6.42
CA PRO A 535 12.52 9.16 7.08
C PRO A 535 13.60 9.59 8.08
N GLU A 536 14.44 8.67 8.57
CA GLU A 536 15.59 8.98 9.43
C GLU A 536 16.58 9.93 8.76
N THR A 537 16.71 9.87 7.44
CA THR A 537 17.58 10.76 6.65
C THR A 537 17.03 12.19 6.57
N ARG A 538 15.69 12.34 6.55
CA ARG A 538 15.00 13.62 6.65
C ARG A 538 15.15 14.24 8.02
N ASP A 539 14.96 13.45 9.08
CA ASP A 539 15.11 13.89 10.48
C ASP A 539 16.53 14.44 10.76
N ALA A 540 17.54 13.89 10.08
CA ALA A 540 18.93 14.31 10.19
C ALA A 540 19.31 15.46 9.26
N GLY A 541 18.40 15.94 8.40
CA GLY A 541 18.64 17.03 7.46
C GLY A 541 19.60 16.68 6.32
N ILE A 542 19.77 15.39 6.00
CA ILE A 542 20.70 14.95 4.94
C ILE A 542 20.05 15.22 3.57
N CYS A 543 20.64 16.14 2.82
CA CYS A 543 20.21 16.50 1.46
C CYS A 543 21.31 16.36 0.40
N ARG A 544 22.56 16.11 0.82
CA ARG A 544 23.73 15.98 -0.06
C ARG A 544 24.32 14.57 0.03
N PHE A 545 23.89 13.69 -0.86
CA PHE A 545 24.35 12.30 -0.95
C PHE A 545 25.64 12.12 -1.75
N ASP A 546 26.04 13.15 -2.51
CA ASP A 546 27.24 13.21 -3.34
C ASP A 546 28.54 13.18 -2.53
N GLN A 547 28.49 13.59 -1.26
CA GLN A 547 29.64 13.67 -0.34
C GLN A 547 29.95 12.34 0.38
N PHE A 548 29.10 11.33 0.20
CA PHE A 548 29.18 10.08 0.96
C PHE A 548 29.28 8.88 0.01
N PRO A 549 29.99 7.81 0.38
CA PRO A 549 29.89 6.53 -0.31
C PRO A 549 28.48 5.93 -0.09
N VAL A 550 27.62 6.06 -1.10
CA VAL A 550 26.24 5.58 -1.09
C VAL A 550 26.09 4.37 -2.01
N VAL A 551 25.38 3.36 -1.54
CA VAL A 551 24.93 2.23 -2.37
C VAL A 551 23.42 2.18 -2.43
N PHE A 552 22.88 2.22 -3.66
CA PHE A 552 21.47 1.91 -3.93
C PHE A 552 21.37 0.46 -4.36
N ILE A 553 20.47 -0.29 -3.72
CA ILE A 553 20.15 -1.65 -4.14
C ILE A 553 18.74 -1.61 -4.71
N PHE A 554 18.57 -2.07 -5.95
CA PHE A 554 17.28 -2.20 -6.62
C PHE A 554 16.97 -3.67 -6.85
N ASP A 555 16.14 -4.24 -5.98
CA ASP A 555 15.80 -5.67 -6.02
C ASP A 555 14.56 -5.92 -6.90
N GLY A 556 14.66 -6.89 -7.82
CA GLY A 556 13.52 -7.40 -8.60
C GLY A 556 13.14 -6.58 -9.84
N LEU A 557 14.09 -6.22 -10.71
CA LEU A 557 13.80 -5.50 -11.96
C LEU A 557 12.78 -6.23 -12.86
N ASP A 558 12.74 -7.57 -12.82
CA ASP A 558 11.74 -8.39 -13.52
C ASP A 558 10.28 -8.09 -13.12
N GLU A 559 10.10 -7.33 -12.04
CA GLU A 559 8.81 -6.96 -11.47
C GLU A 559 8.50 -5.47 -11.67
N SER A 560 9.39 -4.74 -12.36
CA SER A 560 9.20 -3.33 -12.69
C SER A 560 8.02 -3.14 -13.64
N ARG A 561 7.16 -2.17 -13.32
CA ARG A 561 6.13 -1.63 -14.22
C ARG A 561 6.43 -0.20 -14.66
N LEU A 562 7.63 0.28 -14.34
CA LEU A 562 8.09 1.63 -14.68
C LEU A 562 8.61 1.63 -16.13
N PRO A 563 8.21 2.60 -16.97
CA PRO A 563 8.68 2.71 -18.35
C PRO A 563 10.12 3.27 -18.37
N LEU A 564 11.12 2.39 -18.22
CA LEU A 564 12.54 2.78 -18.22
C LEU A 564 13.05 3.07 -19.64
N ASP A 565 12.82 4.29 -20.15
CA ASP A 565 13.28 4.69 -21.49
C ASP A 565 14.70 5.29 -21.47
N PHE A 566 15.71 4.46 -21.73
CA PHE A 566 17.10 4.91 -21.74
C PHE A 566 17.51 5.80 -22.93
N LEU A 567 16.67 5.88 -23.97
CA LEU A 567 16.98 6.60 -25.22
C LEU A 567 16.42 8.02 -25.21
N ASN A 568 15.14 8.18 -24.85
CA ASN A 568 14.43 9.46 -24.98
C ASN A 568 14.27 10.21 -23.66
N THR A 569 14.61 9.60 -22.52
CA THR A 569 14.49 10.26 -21.20
C THR A 569 15.40 11.49 -21.08
N GLU A 570 14.79 12.60 -20.63
CA GLU A 570 15.46 13.86 -20.34
C GLU A 570 16.63 13.68 -19.37
N ILE A 571 17.73 14.41 -19.59
CA ILE A 571 18.93 14.29 -18.76
C ILE A 571 18.71 15.07 -17.48
N LEU A 572 18.68 14.35 -16.35
CA LEU A 572 18.58 14.92 -15.03
C LEU A 572 19.91 14.76 -14.27
N THR A 573 20.42 15.87 -13.74
CA THR A 573 21.66 15.90 -12.95
C THR A 573 21.47 16.41 -11.52
N ASP A 574 20.41 17.20 -11.26
CA ASP A 574 20.13 17.75 -9.93
C ASP A 574 19.32 16.73 -9.10
N VAL A 575 19.84 16.39 -7.92
CA VAL A 575 19.20 15.44 -6.99
C VAL A 575 17.98 16.03 -6.27
N THR A 576 17.75 17.34 -6.38
CA THR A 576 16.65 18.09 -5.74
C THR A 576 15.49 18.40 -6.69
N GLU A 577 15.64 18.15 -7.99
CA GLU A 577 14.59 18.39 -8.98
C GLU A 577 13.58 17.23 -9.01
N SER A 578 12.29 17.55 -8.88
CA SER A 578 11.22 16.56 -8.79
C SER A 578 10.73 16.12 -10.18
N THR A 579 10.77 14.82 -10.44
CA THR A 579 10.31 14.19 -11.69
C THR A 579 9.63 12.84 -11.40
N SER A 580 9.20 12.12 -12.41
CA SER A 580 8.62 10.78 -12.23
C SER A 580 9.70 9.76 -11.83
N VAL A 581 9.28 8.70 -11.13
CA VAL A 581 10.19 7.70 -10.58
C VAL A 581 10.98 6.96 -11.67
N ASP A 582 10.37 6.69 -12.82
CA ASP A 582 11.02 6.09 -13.98
C ASP A 582 12.15 6.98 -14.55
N VAL A 583 11.93 8.30 -14.63
CA VAL A 583 12.94 9.27 -15.09
C VAL A 583 14.10 9.37 -14.10
N LEU A 584 13.82 9.37 -12.79
CA LEU A 584 14.84 9.34 -11.73
C LEU A 584 15.72 8.10 -11.84
N LEU A 585 15.12 6.91 -11.90
CA LEU A 585 15.85 5.64 -11.95
C LEU A 585 16.65 5.52 -13.25
N THR A 586 16.08 5.92 -14.37
CA THR A 586 16.79 5.93 -15.67
C THR A 586 18.04 6.80 -15.60
N ASN A 587 17.94 8.03 -15.09
CA ASN A 587 19.09 8.93 -14.96
C ASN A 587 20.10 8.47 -13.92
N LEU A 588 19.63 7.85 -12.83
CA LEU A 588 20.50 7.24 -11.83
C LEU A 588 21.26 6.06 -12.45
N ILE A 589 20.60 5.14 -13.15
CA ILE A 589 21.25 3.98 -13.81
C ILE A 589 22.27 4.44 -14.86
N ARG A 590 21.90 5.41 -15.72
CA ARG A 590 22.81 6.05 -16.70
C ARG A 590 24.01 6.77 -16.09
N GLY A 591 24.02 7.00 -14.77
CA GLY A 591 25.06 7.74 -14.07
C GLY A 591 25.06 9.24 -14.38
N LYS A 592 23.91 9.79 -14.81
CA LYS A 592 23.71 11.24 -14.97
C LYS A 592 23.27 11.90 -13.67
N LEU A 593 22.43 11.20 -12.91
CA LEU A 593 22.00 11.60 -11.58
C LEU A 593 22.86 10.89 -10.52
N LEU A 594 23.44 11.65 -9.60
CA LEU A 594 24.33 11.18 -8.54
C LEU A 594 25.42 10.17 -9.02
N PRO A 595 26.39 10.61 -9.85
CA PRO A 595 27.37 9.72 -10.46
C PRO A 595 28.27 8.97 -9.47
N SER A 596 28.48 9.52 -8.27
CA SER A 596 29.30 8.93 -7.20
C SER A 596 28.65 7.73 -6.50
N ALA A 597 27.34 7.51 -6.68
CA ALA A 597 26.64 6.39 -6.07
C ALA A 597 26.91 5.06 -6.80
N ARG A 598 27.09 3.99 -6.03
CA ARG A 598 27.15 2.62 -6.57
C ARG A 598 25.76 2.01 -6.60
N LEU A 599 25.47 1.23 -7.63
CA LEU A 599 24.17 0.62 -7.87
C LEU A 599 24.31 -0.90 -7.91
N TRP A 600 23.40 -1.60 -7.24
CA TRP A 600 23.27 -3.05 -7.36
C TRP A 600 21.85 -3.41 -7.72
N ILE A 601 21.65 -3.97 -8.90
CA ILE A 601 20.35 -4.30 -9.45
C ILE A 601 20.24 -5.82 -9.54
N THR A 602 19.15 -6.41 -9.05
CA THR A 602 18.89 -7.85 -9.20
C THR A 602 17.72 -8.09 -10.16
N THR A 603 17.81 -9.16 -10.95
CA THR A 603 16.78 -9.46 -11.95
C THR A 603 16.79 -10.94 -12.37
N ARG A 604 15.73 -11.38 -13.05
CA ARG A 604 15.76 -12.63 -13.84
C ARG A 604 16.48 -12.41 -15.17
N PRO A 605 17.10 -13.46 -15.75
CA PRO A 605 17.78 -13.35 -17.03
C PRO A 605 16.93 -12.69 -18.14
N ALA A 606 15.64 -13.03 -18.22
CA ALA A 606 14.72 -12.51 -19.24
C ALA A 606 14.49 -10.99 -19.17
N ALA A 607 14.67 -10.36 -18.00
CA ALA A 607 14.48 -8.92 -17.80
C ALA A 607 15.81 -8.14 -17.72
N ALA A 608 16.96 -8.81 -17.88
CA ALA A 608 18.26 -8.16 -17.82
C ALA A 608 18.48 -7.16 -18.98
N ASN A 609 17.88 -7.42 -20.14
CA ASN A 609 17.93 -6.58 -21.33
C ASN A 609 17.16 -5.25 -21.20
N GLN A 610 16.34 -5.08 -20.16
CA GLN A 610 15.69 -3.79 -19.88
C GLN A 610 16.72 -2.69 -19.57
N ILE A 611 17.91 -3.08 -19.10
CA ILE A 611 19.01 -2.16 -18.85
C ILE A 611 20.04 -2.30 -19.98
N PRO A 612 20.39 -1.22 -20.67
CA PRO A 612 21.41 -1.26 -21.71
C PRO A 612 22.77 -1.71 -21.15
N PRO A 613 23.51 -2.60 -21.85
CA PRO A 613 24.82 -3.10 -21.39
C PRO A 613 25.82 -1.98 -21.07
N GLU A 614 25.76 -0.86 -21.78
CA GLU A 614 26.60 0.32 -21.55
C GLU A 614 26.37 1.01 -20.20
N CYS A 615 25.24 0.76 -19.54
CA CYS A 615 24.93 1.30 -18.21
C CYS A 615 25.40 0.39 -17.06
N VAL A 616 25.96 -0.79 -17.37
CA VAL A 616 26.35 -1.81 -16.40
C VAL A 616 27.85 -2.06 -16.48
N ASP A 617 28.55 -1.93 -15.35
CA ASP A 617 30.00 -2.17 -15.32
C ASP A 617 30.35 -3.64 -15.15
N MET A 618 29.50 -4.39 -14.44
CA MET A 618 29.69 -5.82 -14.17
C MET A 618 28.35 -6.55 -14.12
N VAL A 619 28.28 -7.68 -14.81
CA VAL A 619 27.18 -8.63 -14.69
C VAL A 619 27.63 -9.78 -13.82
N THR A 620 26.83 -10.16 -12.84
CA THR A 620 27.07 -11.34 -11.99
C THR A 620 25.90 -12.30 -12.08
N GLU A 621 26.15 -13.58 -11.87
CA GLU A 621 25.12 -14.62 -11.89
C GLU A 621 25.11 -15.38 -10.57
N VAL A 622 23.95 -15.44 -9.93
CA VAL A 622 23.74 -16.30 -8.75
C VAL A 622 23.40 -17.69 -9.25
N ARG A 623 24.29 -18.64 -8.97
CA ARG A 623 24.11 -20.05 -9.33
C ARG A 623 23.36 -20.83 -8.26
N GLY A 624 23.25 -20.34 -7.02
CA GLY A 624 22.58 -21.05 -5.93
C GLY A 624 23.54 -21.89 -5.09
N PHE A 625 23.09 -23.06 -4.63
CA PHE A 625 23.86 -23.94 -3.74
C PHE A 625 24.65 -25.00 -4.50
N THR A 626 25.96 -25.00 -4.28
CA THR A 626 26.86 -26.14 -4.55
C THR A 626 26.58 -27.29 -3.59
N ASP A 627 27.05 -28.49 -3.90
CA ASP A 627 26.79 -29.68 -3.06
C ASP A 627 27.23 -29.51 -1.59
N PRO A 628 28.38 -28.89 -1.26
CA PRO A 628 28.72 -28.57 0.13
C PRO A 628 27.73 -27.60 0.79
N GLN A 629 27.26 -26.59 0.05
CA GLN A 629 26.28 -25.60 0.54
C GLN A 629 24.90 -26.24 0.77
N LYS A 630 24.49 -27.20 -0.06
CA LYS A 630 23.27 -28.00 0.17
C LYS A 630 23.33 -28.70 1.53
N ASP A 631 24.42 -29.41 1.79
CA ASP A 631 24.64 -30.11 3.06
C ASP A 631 24.66 -29.13 4.25
N GLU A 632 25.36 -27.99 4.10
CA GLU A 632 25.43 -26.94 5.11
C GLU A 632 24.04 -26.38 5.46
N TYR A 633 23.22 -26.10 4.44
CA TYR A 633 21.87 -25.61 4.62
C TYR A 633 21.04 -26.56 5.49
N PHE A 634 20.98 -27.85 5.14
CA PHE A 634 20.18 -28.82 5.90
C PHE A 634 20.71 -29.03 7.32
N ARG A 635 22.03 -29.02 7.52
CA ARG A 635 22.61 -29.11 8.88
C ARG A 635 22.30 -27.88 9.74
N LYS A 636 22.22 -26.69 9.15
CA LYS A 636 21.81 -25.46 9.84
C LYS A 636 20.30 -25.44 10.12
N ARG A 637 19.48 -25.96 9.20
CA ARG A 637 18.01 -25.95 9.30
C ARG A 637 17.48 -26.92 10.35
N PHE A 638 18.14 -28.05 10.57
CA PHE A 638 17.70 -29.08 11.52
C PHE A 638 18.57 -29.10 12.77
N ARG A 639 17.93 -29.02 13.95
CA ARG A 639 18.64 -29.13 15.24
C ARG A 639 19.21 -30.53 15.47
N ASP A 640 18.44 -31.55 15.08
CA ASP A 640 18.86 -32.95 15.15
C ASP A 640 19.75 -33.30 13.94
N GLN A 641 21.00 -33.64 14.23
CA GLN A 641 22.00 -33.96 13.21
C GLN A 641 21.79 -35.36 12.59
N GLU A 642 21.14 -36.30 13.28
CA GLU A 642 20.78 -37.59 12.69
C GLU A 642 19.63 -37.42 11.68
N GLN A 643 18.64 -36.60 12.03
CA GLN A 643 17.57 -36.21 11.11
C GLN A 643 18.15 -35.49 9.88
N ALA A 644 19.05 -34.52 10.09
CA ALA A 644 19.74 -33.82 9.01
C ALA A 644 20.51 -34.79 8.10
N GLY A 645 21.24 -35.75 8.69
CA GLY A 645 21.98 -36.78 7.96
C GLY A 645 21.08 -37.65 7.09
N THR A 646 19.92 -38.06 7.62
CA THR A 646 18.92 -38.86 6.88
C THR A 646 18.36 -38.09 5.68
N ILE A 647 18.00 -36.83 5.88
CA ILE A 647 17.48 -35.95 4.81
C ILE A 647 18.54 -35.71 3.73
N ILE A 648 19.77 -35.39 4.12
CA ILE A 648 20.88 -35.19 3.18
C ILE A 648 21.14 -36.46 2.36
N SER A 649 21.12 -37.63 3.01
CA SER A 649 21.28 -38.92 2.33
C SER A 649 20.17 -39.13 1.29
N HIS A 650 18.90 -38.95 1.70
CA HIS A 650 17.76 -39.10 0.80
C HIS A 650 17.84 -38.17 -0.42
N ILE A 651 18.14 -36.88 -0.20
CA ILE A 651 18.30 -35.89 -1.27
C ILE A 651 19.43 -36.31 -2.22
N LYS A 652 20.57 -36.80 -1.72
CA LYS A 652 21.67 -37.28 -2.57
C LYS A 652 21.31 -38.53 -3.37
N THR A 653 20.46 -39.41 -2.82
CA THR A 653 19.99 -40.61 -3.55
C THR A 653 18.93 -40.30 -4.62
N SER A 654 18.11 -39.25 -4.43
CA SER A 654 17.16 -38.82 -5.46
C SER A 654 17.77 -37.78 -6.38
N ARG A 655 18.04 -38.17 -7.63
CA ARG A 655 18.60 -37.27 -8.65
C ARG A 655 17.76 -36.01 -8.84
N SER A 656 16.44 -36.12 -8.89
CA SER A 656 15.56 -34.97 -9.13
C SER A 656 15.58 -33.98 -7.96
N LEU A 657 15.53 -34.47 -6.72
CA LEU A 657 15.62 -33.61 -5.54
C LEU A 657 17.01 -32.97 -5.42
N HIS A 658 18.07 -33.74 -5.71
CA HIS A 658 19.43 -33.24 -5.66
C HIS A 658 19.69 -32.09 -6.64
N ILE A 659 19.14 -32.17 -7.86
CA ILE A 659 19.22 -31.11 -8.87
C ILE A 659 18.41 -29.89 -8.43
N MET A 660 17.18 -30.09 -7.94
CA MET A 660 16.32 -28.97 -7.55
C MET A 660 16.82 -28.24 -6.31
N CYS A 661 17.38 -28.94 -5.33
CA CYS A 661 18.06 -28.35 -4.17
C CYS A 661 19.32 -27.52 -4.54
N HIS A 662 19.67 -27.40 -5.81
CA HIS A 662 20.56 -26.32 -6.26
C HIS A 662 19.93 -24.94 -6.00
N ILE A 663 18.60 -24.81 -6.10
CA ILE A 663 17.88 -23.59 -5.76
C ILE A 663 17.50 -23.60 -4.27
N PRO A 664 17.89 -22.57 -3.50
CA PRO A 664 17.59 -22.48 -2.06
C PRO A 664 16.12 -22.62 -1.69
N VAL A 665 15.18 -22.10 -2.50
CA VAL A 665 13.75 -22.26 -2.23
C VAL A 665 13.32 -23.73 -2.22
N PHE A 666 13.91 -24.58 -3.07
CA PHE A 666 13.63 -26.02 -3.07
C PHE A 666 14.29 -26.73 -1.91
N CYS A 667 15.45 -26.26 -1.42
CA CYS A 667 15.98 -26.75 -0.15
C CYS A 667 15.01 -26.47 1.00
N TRP A 668 14.40 -25.28 1.03
CA TRP A 668 13.41 -24.91 2.04
C TRP A 668 12.12 -25.73 1.93
N ILE A 669 11.56 -25.88 0.72
CA ILE A 669 10.40 -26.75 0.46
C ILE A 669 10.73 -28.19 0.89
N SER A 670 11.91 -28.69 0.52
CA SER A 670 12.34 -30.05 0.84
C SER A 670 12.53 -30.26 2.32
N ALA A 671 13.14 -29.30 3.02
CA ALA A 671 13.28 -29.35 4.47
C ALA A 671 11.89 -29.41 5.13
N THR A 672 10.97 -28.53 4.73
CA THR A 672 9.63 -28.44 5.31
C THR A 672 8.84 -29.74 5.12
N VAL A 673 8.85 -30.29 3.91
CA VAL A 673 8.13 -31.54 3.58
C VAL A 673 8.74 -32.74 4.30
N LEU A 674 10.06 -32.91 4.19
CA LEU A 674 10.73 -34.08 4.76
C LEU A 674 10.71 -34.06 6.29
N GLU A 675 10.74 -32.89 6.92
CA GLU A 675 10.57 -32.75 8.37
C GLU A 675 9.23 -33.33 8.84
N GLU A 676 8.14 -32.95 8.17
CA GLU A 676 6.78 -33.39 8.54
C GLU A 676 6.56 -34.87 8.22
N VAL A 677 7.03 -35.34 7.06
CA VAL A 677 6.92 -36.75 6.66
C VAL A 677 7.71 -37.65 7.61
N LEU A 678 8.85 -37.19 8.14
CA LEU A 678 9.63 -37.94 9.14
C LEU A 678 8.98 -37.94 10.53
N LYS A 679 8.34 -36.85 10.95
CA LYS A 679 7.62 -36.78 12.24
C LYS A 679 6.40 -37.70 12.30
N THR A 680 5.70 -37.83 11.18
CA THR A 680 4.42 -38.57 11.10
C THR A 680 4.58 -40.05 10.75
N ARG A 681 5.81 -40.57 10.64
CA ARG A 681 6.07 -41.92 10.12
C ARG A 681 6.53 -42.95 11.13
N GLU A 682 5.79 -44.05 11.18
CA GLU A 682 6.27 -45.41 11.43
C GLU A 682 6.46 -46.16 10.08
N GLY A 683 7.52 -45.85 9.31
CA GLY A 683 8.06 -46.81 8.30
C GLY A 683 7.66 -46.71 6.80
N GLY A 684 7.23 -45.57 6.24
CA GLY A 684 6.99 -45.41 4.78
C GLY A 684 8.20 -44.90 3.95
N GLU A 685 8.13 -44.95 2.59
CA GLU A 685 9.18 -44.47 1.64
C GLU A 685 9.16 -42.94 1.40
N LEU A 686 10.29 -42.23 1.56
CA LEU A 686 10.34 -40.76 1.40
C LEU A 686 10.03 -40.32 -0.05
N PRO A 687 9.42 -39.14 -0.27
CA PRO A 687 9.09 -38.64 -1.61
C PRO A 687 10.31 -38.60 -2.52
N LYS A 688 10.23 -39.18 -3.72
CA LYS A 688 11.37 -39.30 -4.65
C LYS A 688 11.24 -38.35 -5.84
N THR A 689 10.00 -38.00 -6.23
CA THR A 689 9.71 -37.15 -7.38
C THR A 689 9.31 -35.73 -6.97
N LEU A 690 9.42 -34.78 -7.89
CA LEU A 690 8.99 -33.39 -7.63
C LEU A 690 7.49 -33.27 -7.48
N THR A 691 6.74 -34.05 -8.25
CA THR A 691 5.28 -34.16 -8.11
C THR A 691 4.91 -34.59 -6.70
N GLU A 692 5.51 -35.67 -6.18
CA GLU A 692 5.31 -36.10 -4.79
C GLU A 692 5.71 -35.00 -3.79
N MET A 693 6.82 -34.29 -4.01
CA MET A 693 7.23 -33.18 -3.14
C MET A 693 6.19 -32.07 -3.10
N TYR A 694 5.64 -31.65 -4.24
CA TYR A 694 4.63 -30.59 -4.27
C TYR A 694 3.28 -31.03 -3.69
N ILE A 695 2.86 -32.27 -3.95
CA ILE A 695 1.67 -32.85 -3.29
C ILE A 695 1.85 -32.80 -1.77
N HIS A 696 2.95 -33.36 -1.26
CA HIS A 696 3.22 -33.36 0.17
C HIS A 696 3.38 -31.94 0.73
N PHE A 697 3.95 -31.02 -0.04
CA PHE A 697 4.03 -29.61 0.34
C PHE A 697 2.64 -29.00 0.55
N LEU A 698 1.72 -29.16 -0.40
CA LEU A 698 0.34 -28.66 -0.26
C LEU A 698 -0.40 -29.32 0.90
N VAL A 699 -0.16 -30.62 1.13
CA VAL A 699 -0.70 -31.35 2.29
C VAL A 699 -0.17 -30.75 3.61
N VAL A 700 1.14 -30.52 3.72
CA VAL A 700 1.77 -29.90 4.91
C VAL A 700 1.16 -28.53 5.17
N GLN A 701 1.03 -27.69 4.13
CA GLN A 701 0.42 -26.36 4.27
C GLN A 701 -1.05 -26.43 4.71
N SER A 702 -1.80 -27.42 4.21
CA SER A 702 -3.20 -27.65 4.62
C SER A 702 -3.31 -28.14 6.07
N LYS A 703 -2.37 -28.96 6.56
CA LYS A 703 -2.31 -29.35 7.98
C LYS A 703 -1.99 -28.18 8.90
N VAL A 704 -0.99 -27.37 8.52
CA VAL A 704 -0.58 -26.18 9.28
C VAL A 704 -1.75 -25.20 9.43
N LYS A 705 -2.60 -25.07 8.39
CA LYS A 705 -3.86 -24.31 8.45
C LYS A 705 -4.83 -24.85 9.52
N ASN A 706 -5.16 -26.14 9.47
CA ASN A 706 -6.17 -26.73 10.37
C ASN A 706 -5.76 -26.64 11.84
N VAL A 707 -4.48 -26.87 12.15
CA VAL A 707 -3.94 -26.86 13.52
C VAL A 707 -3.82 -25.43 14.09
N LYS A 708 -3.40 -24.44 13.28
CA LYS A 708 -3.17 -23.07 13.77
C LYS A 708 -4.43 -22.21 13.85
N TYR A 709 -5.49 -22.49 13.07
CA TYR A 709 -6.61 -21.55 12.91
C TYR A 709 -8.00 -22.13 13.13
N ASP A 710 -8.22 -23.41 12.80
CA ASP A 710 -9.54 -24.04 12.92
C ASP A 710 -9.73 -24.77 14.28
N GLY A 711 -8.70 -24.74 15.15
CA GLY A 711 -8.74 -25.36 16.48
C GLY A 711 -8.80 -26.90 16.46
N GLY A 712 -8.48 -27.52 15.33
CA GLY A 712 -8.48 -28.97 15.14
C GLY A 712 -7.27 -29.67 15.78
N THR A 713 -7.40 -30.97 16.07
CA THR A 713 -6.31 -31.83 16.55
C THR A 713 -5.50 -32.40 15.37
N GLU A 714 -4.23 -32.76 15.57
CA GLU A 714 -3.34 -33.39 14.54
C GLU A 714 -3.94 -34.63 13.84
N THR A 715 -5.01 -35.21 14.40
CA THR A 715 -5.71 -36.40 13.95
C THR A 715 -6.88 -36.17 12.99
N ASP A 716 -7.23 -34.92 12.63
CA ASP A 716 -8.38 -34.64 11.75
C ASP A 716 -8.12 -35.03 10.27
N PRO A 717 -9.16 -35.48 9.53
CA PRO A 717 -9.02 -35.90 8.13
C PRO A 717 -8.48 -34.79 7.24
N HIS A 718 -7.39 -35.06 6.52
CA HIS A 718 -6.66 -34.08 5.69
C HIS A 718 -7.46 -33.54 4.49
N ARG A 719 -8.58 -34.18 4.11
CA ARG A 719 -9.48 -33.77 3.02
C ARG A 719 -10.76 -33.18 3.61
N SER A 720 -10.75 -31.88 3.93
CA SER A 720 -11.99 -31.13 4.17
C SER A 720 -12.54 -30.58 2.85
N PRO A 721 -13.87 -30.51 2.65
CA PRO A 721 -14.49 -29.88 1.48
C PRO A 721 -14.00 -28.44 1.23
N GLU A 722 -13.69 -27.72 2.30
CA GLU A 722 -13.20 -26.33 2.28
C GLU A 722 -11.77 -26.24 1.73
N SER A 723 -10.90 -27.20 2.08
CA SER A 723 -9.53 -27.25 1.57
C SER A 723 -9.51 -27.59 0.08
N ARG A 724 -10.43 -28.44 -0.38
CA ARG A 724 -10.59 -28.78 -1.79
C ARG A 724 -11.01 -27.56 -2.62
N LYS A 725 -12.05 -26.84 -2.17
CA LYS A 725 -12.50 -25.59 -2.82
C LYS A 725 -11.39 -24.55 -2.92
N MET A 726 -10.57 -24.42 -1.88
CA MET A 726 -9.43 -23.51 -1.91
C MET A 726 -8.40 -23.93 -2.96
N MET A 727 -8.04 -25.22 -3.04
CA MET A 727 -7.09 -25.70 -4.05
C MET A 727 -7.60 -25.51 -5.49
N GLU A 728 -8.90 -25.72 -5.72
CA GLU A 728 -9.55 -25.45 -7.00
C GLU A 728 -9.46 -23.96 -7.37
N ALA A 729 -9.74 -23.06 -6.41
CA ALA A 729 -9.61 -21.61 -6.61
C ALA A 729 -8.16 -21.19 -6.89
N LEU A 730 -7.18 -21.79 -6.20
CA LEU A 730 -5.76 -21.54 -6.41
C LEU A 730 -5.25 -22.04 -7.75
N GLY A 731 -5.71 -23.21 -8.20
CA GLY A 731 -5.37 -23.75 -9.51
C GLY A 731 -5.90 -22.85 -10.63
N LYS A 732 -7.16 -22.41 -10.50
CA LYS A 732 -7.79 -21.48 -11.44
C LYS A 732 -7.06 -20.13 -11.51
N LEU A 733 -6.81 -19.50 -10.35
CA LEU A 733 -6.05 -18.24 -10.27
C LEU A 733 -4.67 -18.40 -10.92
N SER A 734 -3.95 -19.49 -10.59
CA SER A 734 -2.61 -19.75 -11.12
C SER A 734 -2.60 -19.85 -12.63
N PHE A 735 -3.55 -20.61 -13.20
CA PHE A 735 -3.66 -20.83 -14.64
C PHE A 735 -3.97 -19.53 -15.40
N GLU A 736 -5.03 -18.81 -15.00
CA GLU A 736 -5.46 -17.60 -15.72
C GLU A 736 -4.43 -16.46 -15.61
N GLN A 737 -3.75 -16.34 -14.47
CA GLN A 737 -2.73 -15.30 -14.31
C GLN A 737 -1.45 -15.64 -15.08
N LEU A 738 -1.05 -16.92 -15.18
CA LEU A 738 0.04 -17.33 -16.06
C LEU A 738 -0.27 -17.01 -17.53
N GLN A 739 -1.50 -17.23 -17.99
CA GLN A 739 -1.92 -16.85 -19.35
C GLN A 739 -1.82 -15.34 -19.61
N LYS A 740 -2.11 -14.53 -18.59
CA LYS A 740 -1.99 -13.06 -18.64
C LYS A 740 -0.54 -12.57 -18.49
N GLY A 741 0.43 -13.45 -18.21
CA GLY A 741 1.81 -13.09 -17.92
C GLY A 741 2.01 -12.45 -16.53
N ASN A 742 1.03 -12.58 -15.64
CA ASN A 742 1.04 -11.97 -14.32
C ASN A 742 1.62 -12.92 -13.26
N LEU A 743 2.66 -12.47 -12.57
CA LEU A 743 3.30 -13.19 -11.45
C LEU A 743 2.94 -12.58 -10.08
N ILE A 744 2.19 -11.48 -10.08
CA ILE A 744 1.86 -10.66 -8.92
C ILE A 744 0.35 -10.39 -8.94
N PHE A 745 -0.32 -10.59 -7.81
CA PHE A 745 -1.76 -10.51 -7.63
C PHE A 745 -2.13 -9.49 -6.55
N TYR A 746 -3.21 -8.75 -6.77
CA TYR A 746 -3.78 -7.82 -5.81
C TYR A 746 -4.89 -8.46 -4.98
N GLU A 747 -5.29 -7.77 -3.91
CA GLU A 747 -6.44 -8.15 -3.09
C GLU A 747 -7.74 -8.32 -3.91
N SER A 748 -7.94 -7.46 -4.92
CA SER A 748 -9.03 -7.55 -5.89
C SER A 748 -8.99 -8.85 -6.69
N ASP A 749 -7.79 -9.27 -7.12
CA ASP A 749 -7.62 -10.50 -7.90
C ASP A 749 -7.99 -11.70 -7.04
N LEU A 750 -7.52 -11.77 -5.78
CA LEU A 750 -7.86 -12.87 -4.88
C LEU A 750 -9.36 -12.94 -4.58
N THR A 751 -10.01 -11.79 -4.39
CA THR A 751 -11.45 -11.73 -4.09
C THR A 751 -12.32 -12.10 -5.30
N GLU A 752 -11.91 -11.78 -6.52
CA GLU A 752 -12.60 -12.20 -7.76
C GLU A 752 -12.73 -13.73 -7.85
N TYR A 753 -11.70 -14.47 -7.44
CA TYR A 753 -11.70 -15.94 -7.44
C TYR A 753 -12.25 -16.55 -6.13
N GLY A 754 -12.87 -15.75 -5.25
CA GLY A 754 -13.49 -16.22 -4.01
C GLY A 754 -12.50 -16.64 -2.92
N ILE A 755 -11.24 -16.17 -2.99
CA ILE A 755 -10.21 -16.44 -2.00
C ILE A 755 -10.26 -15.33 -0.94
N ASP A 756 -10.73 -15.66 0.27
CA ASP A 756 -10.66 -14.75 1.42
C ASP A 756 -9.20 -14.44 1.76
N ILE A 757 -8.83 -13.17 1.88
CA ILE A 757 -7.50 -12.67 2.25
C ILE A 757 -7.01 -13.25 3.58
N ARG A 758 -7.91 -13.48 4.53
CA ARG A 758 -7.56 -14.14 5.80
C ARG A 758 -7.18 -15.60 5.56
N ALA A 759 -7.87 -16.28 4.66
CA ALA A 759 -7.56 -17.66 4.28
C ALA A 759 -6.29 -17.75 3.40
N ALA A 760 -6.08 -16.83 2.45
CA ALA A 760 -4.83 -16.67 1.70
C ALA A 760 -3.65 -16.42 2.64
N SER A 761 -3.89 -15.69 3.74
CA SER A 761 -2.87 -15.41 4.74
C SER A 761 -2.44 -16.64 5.57
N VAL A 762 -3.29 -17.66 5.60
CA VAL A 762 -3.09 -18.91 6.33
C VAL A 762 -2.34 -19.95 5.48
N TYR A 763 -2.41 -19.88 4.15
CA TYR A 763 -1.54 -20.63 3.23
C TYR A 763 -0.19 -19.92 3.03
N SER A 764 0.43 -19.55 4.14
CA SER A 764 1.65 -18.72 4.17
C SER A 764 2.85 -19.40 3.49
N GLY A 765 2.86 -20.72 3.36
CA GLY A 765 3.88 -21.41 2.57
C GLY A 765 3.57 -21.54 1.07
N VAL A 766 2.40 -21.11 0.59
CA VAL A 766 2.05 -21.10 -0.85
C VAL A 766 2.11 -19.67 -1.41
N PHE A 767 1.71 -18.68 -0.60
CA PHE A 767 1.82 -17.25 -0.91
C PHE A 767 2.88 -16.55 -0.07
N THR A 768 3.59 -15.62 -0.70
CA THR A 768 4.33 -14.59 0.02
C THR A 768 3.55 -13.28 -0.07
N GLN A 769 3.12 -12.73 1.07
CA GLN A 769 2.61 -11.35 1.11
C GLN A 769 3.79 -10.41 0.97
N VAL A 770 3.68 -9.53 -0.01
CA VAL A 770 4.78 -8.68 -0.47
C VAL A 770 4.87 -7.39 0.35
N PHE A 771 3.71 -6.84 0.75
CA PHE A 771 3.66 -5.62 1.55
C PHE A 771 3.61 -5.91 3.03
N ARG A 772 4.64 -5.43 3.73
CA ARG A 772 4.68 -5.33 5.18
C ARG A 772 3.94 -4.05 5.57
N GLU A 773 3.09 -4.16 6.57
CA GLU A 773 2.50 -3.02 7.27
C GLU A 773 3.63 -2.29 8.03
N GLU A 774 4.40 -1.45 7.33
CA GLU A 774 5.32 -0.48 7.93
C GLU A 774 4.72 0.92 7.73
N ARG A 775 4.73 1.70 8.81
CA ARG A 775 3.97 2.95 9.00
C ARG A 775 4.02 3.90 7.79
N GLY A 776 3.03 3.82 6.89
CA GLY A 776 2.86 4.76 5.78
C GLY A 776 1.83 4.35 4.72
N LEU A 777 0.75 5.12 4.65
CA LEU A 777 -0.07 5.55 3.49
C LEU A 777 -0.53 4.59 2.36
N TYR A 778 -0.17 3.30 2.30
CA TYR A 778 -0.72 2.35 1.31
C TYR A 778 -1.33 1.11 1.98
N GLN A 779 -2.59 0.80 1.64
CA GLN A 779 -3.36 -0.31 2.22
C GLN A 779 -3.51 -1.54 1.30
N ASP A 780 -3.04 -1.50 0.05
CA ASP A 780 -3.27 -2.62 -0.88
C ASP A 780 -2.25 -3.73 -0.68
N LYS A 781 -2.73 -4.88 -0.20
CA LYS A 781 -1.91 -6.09 -0.04
C LYS A 781 -1.69 -6.73 -1.41
N VAL A 782 -0.43 -6.99 -1.71
CA VAL A 782 -0.01 -7.68 -2.93
C VAL A 782 0.56 -9.05 -2.57
N PHE A 783 0.24 -10.03 -3.38
CA PHE A 783 0.56 -11.44 -3.19
C PHE A 783 1.30 -11.98 -4.41
N CYS A 784 2.23 -12.91 -4.18
CA CYS A 784 2.82 -13.74 -5.23
C CYS A 784 3.00 -15.17 -4.70
N PHE A 785 3.08 -16.15 -5.59
CA PHE A 785 3.48 -17.50 -5.18
C PHE A 785 4.93 -17.51 -4.72
N VAL A 786 5.29 -18.42 -3.82
CA VAL A 786 6.67 -18.52 -3.27
C VAL A 786 7.69 -18.83 -4.36
N HIS A 787 7.26 -19.51 -5.42
CA HIS A 787 8.05 -19.78 -6.61
C HIS A 787 7.15 -20.02 -7.84
N LEU A 788 7.64 -19.69 -9.04
CA LEU A 788 6.90 -19.90 -10.29
C LEU A 788 6.50 -21.36 -10.48
N SER A 789 7.38 -22.31 -10.17
CA SER A 789 7.07 -23.74 -10.27
C SER A 789 5.91 -24.20 -9.38
N VAL A 790 5.64 -23.50 -8.27
CA VAL A 790 4.47 -23.79 -7.41
C VAL A 790 3.20 -23.28 -8.10
N GLN A 791 3.26 -22.10 -8.72
CA GLN A 791 2.18 -21.58 -9.56
C GLN A 791 1.90 -22.49 -10.76
N GLU A 792 2.94 -22.94 -11.47
CA GLU A 792 2.82 -23.87 -12.60
C GLU A 792 2.24 -25.22 -12.16
N PHE A 793 2.68 -25.75 -11.01
CA PHE A 793 2.13 -26.98 -10.45
C PHE A 793 0.65 -26.83 -10.11
N LEU A 794 0.25 -25.74 -9.46
CA LEU A 794 -1.16 -25.44 -9.16
C LEU A 794 -1.98 -25.23 -10.43
N ALA A 795 -1.43 -24.53 -11.43
CA ALA A 795 -2.08 -24.37 -12.73
C ALA A 795 -2.29 -25.72 -13.43
N ALA A 796 -1.33 -26.65 -13.30
CA ALA A 796 -1.47 -28.00 -13.85
C ALA A 796 -2.61 -28.79 -13.20
N LEU A 797 -2.92 -28.55 -11.93
CA LEU A 797 -4.10 -29.15 -11.25
C LEU A 797 -5.43 -28.62 -11.80
N HIS A 798 -5.44 -27.50 -12.51
CA HIS A 798 -6.64 -26.95 -13.17
C HIS A 798 -6.82 -27.47 -14.61
N ILE A 799 -5.83 -28.19 -15.16
CA ILE A 799 -5.90 -28.71 -16.53
C ILE A 799 -6.60 -30.07 -16.51
N ASP A 800 -7.88 -30.09 -16.85
CA ASP A 800 -8.73 -31.29 -16.83
C ASP A 800 -8.46 -32.28 -17.97
N SER A 801 -7.87 -31.85 -19.08
CA SER A 801 -7.51 -32.73 -20.19
C SER A 801 -6.35 -32.16 -21.02
N TYR A 802 -5.51 -33.04 -21.57
CA TYR A 802 -4.57 -32.70 -22.62
C TYR A 802 -4.70 -33.72 -23.76
N GLY A 803 -4.57 -33.24 -24.99
CA GLY A 803 -4.75 -34.05 -26.18
C GLY A 803 -5.95 -33.61 -27.03
N GLY A 804 -6.47 -34.54 -27.80
CA GLY A 804 -7.48 -34.33 -28.83
C GLY A 804 -7.28 -35.35 -29.94
N THR A 805 -8.07 -35.26 -31.00
CA THR A 805 -8.02 -36.21 -32.10
C THR A 805 -7.92 -35.56 -33.47
N LEU A 806 -7.17 -36.20 -34.36
CA LEU A 806 -7.22 -35.96 -35.80
C LEU A 806 -8.13 -37.00 -36.44
N LYS A 807 -9.24 -36.53 -37.02
CA LYS A 807 -10.21 -37.35 -37.74
C LYS A 807 -10.15 -37.07 -39.23
N PHE A 808 -10.17 -38.12 -40.05
CA PHE A 808 -10.29 -37.99 -41.50
C PHE A 808 -10.84 -39.27 -42.12
N LYS A 809 -11.41 -39.17 -43.33
CA LYS A 809 -11.85 -40.32 -44.11
C LYS A 809 -11.03 -40.43 -45.37
N VAL A 810 -10.54 -41.64 -45.66
CA VAL A 810 -9.81 -41.92 -46.90
C VAL A 810 -10.42 -43.10 -47.65
N ARG A 811 -10.59 -42.94 -48.96
CA ARG A 811 -11.05 -44.01 -49.85
C ARG A 811 -10.16 -44.03 -51.07
N TYR A 812 -9.73 -45.22 -51.48
CA TYR A 812 -8.95 -45.38 -52.70
C TYR A 812 -9.37 -46.60 -53.50
N THR A 813 -9.03 -46.60 -54.79
CA THR A 813 -9.31 -47.72 -55.70
C THR A 813 -8.03 -48.20 -56.38
N LEU A 814 -7.98 -49.51 -56.67
CA LEU A 814 -6.86 -50.18 -57.34
C LEU A 814 -7.24 -50.58 -58.76
N ALA A 815 -6.23 -50.61 -59.64
CA ALA A 815 -6.31 -51.28 -60.93
C ALA A 815 -6.67 -52.76 -60.74
N ARG A 816 -7.43 -53.35 -61.68
CA ARG A 816 -7.93 -54.74 -61.54
C ARG A 816 -6.76 -55.73 -61.45
N GLY A 817 -6.71 -56.51 -60.37
CA GLY A 817 -5.81 -57.66 -60.22
C GLY A 817 -4.38 -57.35 -59.75
N LEU A 818 -4.06 -56.10 -59.43
CA LEU A 818 -2.73 -55.68 -58.96
C LEU A 818 -2.85 -55.01 -57.59
N SER A 819 -2.00 -55.42 -56.65
CA SER A 819 -1.83 -54.78 -55.34
C SER A 819 -0.39 -54.95 -54.90
N GLU A 820 0.25 -53.82 -54.62
CA GLU A 820 1.57 -53.75 -54.02
C GLU A 820 1.52 -52.64 -52.96
N PRO A 821 1.20 -53.00 -51.70
CA PRO A 821 1.07 -52.05 -50.61
C PRO A 821 2.38 -51.30 -50.37
N VAL A 822 2.27 -49.99 -50.22
CA VAL A 822 3.41 -49.15 -49.84
C VAL A 822 3.46 -49.06 -48.31
N GLU A 823 4.64 -49.18 -47.70
CA GLU A 823 4.80 -48.98 -46.26
C GLU A 823 5.41 -47.60 -45.96
N LYS A 824 4.56 -46.66 -45.55
CA LYS A 824 4.94 -45.30 -45.13
C LYS A 824 4.02 -44.83 -43.99
N PRO A 825 4.47 -43.85 -43.18
CA PRO A 825 3.61 -43.23 -42.16
C PRO A 825 2.29 -42.75 -42.72
N ASP A 826 1.22 -43.00 -41.96
CA ASP A 826 -0.13 -42.56 -42.30
C ASP A 826 -0.31 -41.06 -42.06
N VAL A 827 0.29 -40.53 -40.98
CA VAL A 827 0.31 -39.10 -40.65
C VAL A 827 1.69 -38.68 -40.18
N ILE A 828 2.10 -37.47 -40.56
CA ILE A 828 3.34 -36.82 -40.10
C ILE A 828 2.98 -35.44 -39.56
N LEU A 829 3.45 -35.14 -38.34
CA LEU A 829 3.41 -33.82 -37.73
C LEU A 829 4.81 -33.22 -37.77
N VAL A 830 4.89 -31.95 -38.14
CA VAL A 830 6.11 -31.14 -38.05
C VAL A 830 5.75 -29.85 -37.32
N GLY A 831 6.53 -29.51 -36.30
CA GLY A 831 6.34 -28.30 -35.50
C GLY A 831 7.52 -28.12 -34.54
N ASN A 832 7.92 -26.87 -34.27
CA ASN A 832 9.07 -26.54 -33.41
C ASN A 832 10.36 -27.34 -33.74
N GLY A 833 10.61 -27.59 -35.02
CA GLY A 833 11.76 -28.39 -35.49
C GLY A 833 11.70 -29.88 -35.14
N ARG A 834 10.58 -30.38 -34.59
CA ARG A 834 10.33 -31.79 -34.25
C ARG A 834 9.48 -32.45 -35.34
N ARG A 835 9.71 -33.75 -35.57
CA ARG A 835 8.98 -34.54 -36.58
C ARG A 835 8.46 -35.85 -36.01
N LEU A 836 7.16 -35.91 -35.80
CA LEU A 836 6.46 -37.07 -35.24
C LEU A 836 5.68 -37.80 -36.33
N VAL A 837 5.67 -39.13 -36.27
CA VAL A 837 5.01 -39.97 -37.27
C VAL A 837 4.03 -40.94 -36.60
N TYR A 838 2.89 -41.12 -37.24
CA TYR A 838 1.91 -42.14 -36.90
C TYR A 838 1.95 -43.25 -37.96
N LYS A 839 2.08 -44.51 -37.53
CA LYS A 839 2.08 -45.69 -38.41
C LYS A 839 1.03 -46.67 -37.94
N ARG A 840 0.11 -47.03 -38.83
CA ARG A 840 -0.84 -48.11 -38.60
C ARG A 840 -0.19 -49.43 -39.01
N GLY A 841 0.09 -50.30 -38.05
CA GLY A 841 0.68 -51.63 -38.31
C GLY A 841 -0.22 -52.61 -39.09
N LYS A 842 -1.28 -52.16 -39.77
CA LYS A 842 -2.19 -52.96 -40.60
C LYS A 842 -2.51 -52.25 -41.91
N PRO A 843 -2.50 -52.97 -43.06
CA PRO A 843 -2.86 -52.41 -44.36
C PRO A 843 -4.24 -51.73 -44.35
N THR A 844 -4.38 -50.63 -45.08
CA THR A 844 -5.65 -49.91 -45.25
C THR A 844 -6.43 -50.57 -46.40
N PRO A 845 -7.63 -51.14 -46.19
CA PRO A 845 -8.36 -51.83 -47.26
C PRO A 845 -8.78 -50.91 -48.42
N ALA A 846 -8.63 -51.40 -49.64
CA ALA A 846 -9.06 -50.71 -50.86
C ALA A 846 -10.59 -50.73 -51.05
N ARG A 847 -11.11 -49.79 -51.84
CA ARG A 847 -12.51 -49.64 -52.29
C ARG A 847 -13.57 -49.39 -51.21
N VAL A 848 -13.19 -49.34 -49.94
CA VAL A 848 -14.06 -48.97 -48.80
C VAL A 848 -13.67 -47.60 -48.23
N VAL A 849 -14.62 -46.93 -47.58
CA VAL A 849 -14.35 -45.70 -46.83
C VAL A 849 -13.65 -46.09 -45.53
N ASN A 850 -12.44 -45.58 -45.33
CA ASN A 850 -11.65 -45.80 -44.14
C ASN A 850 -11.72 -44.55 -43.26
N GLN A 851 -12.50 -44.61 -42.19
CA GLN A 851 -12.46 -43.58 -41.15
C GLN A 851 -11.21 -43.75 -40.29
N ARG A 852 -10.58 -42.62 -39.95
CA ARG A 852 -9.40 -42.52 -39.12
C ARG A 852 -9.70 -41.54 -38.00
N GLU A 853 -9.30 -41.92 -36.80
CA GLU A 853 -9.35 -41.13 -35.58
C GLU A 853 -8.06 -41.44 -34.83
N ILE A 854 -7.20 -40.43 -34.71
CA ILE A 854 -5.86 -40.57 -34.17
C ILE A 854 -5.77 -39.68 -32.94
N SER A 855 -5.56 -40.29 -31.77
CA SER A 855 -5.36 -39.56 -30.52
C SER A 855 -3.99 -38.89 -30.47
N PHE A 856 -3.94 -37.66 -29.97
CA PHE A 856 -2.72 -36.96 -29.59
C PHE A 856 -2.27 -37.42 -28.19
N THR A 857 -1.87 -38.68 -28.09
CA THR A 857 -1.28 -39.29 -26.89
C THR A 857 0.04 -39.97 -27.25
N GLU A 858 1.01 -39.95 -26.33
CA GLU A 858 2.41 -40.35 -26.55
C GLU A 858 2.54 -41.80 -27.08
N ASP A 859 1.62 -42.67 -26.68
CA ASP A 859 1.56 -44.08 -27.07
C ASP A 859 1.23 -44.30 -28.56
N LYS A 860 0.66 -43.29 -29.25
CA LYS A 860 0.30 -43.37 -30.67
C LYS A 860 1.39 -42.88 -31.60
N TRP A 861 2.31 -42.05 -31.12
CA TRP A 861 3.27 -41.33 -31.94
C TRP A 861 4.70 -41.86 -31.71
N GLN A 862 5.53 -41.74 -32.74
CA GLN A 862 6.95 -42.08 -32.66
C GLN A 862 7.77 -41.06 -33.42
N HIS A 863 9.04 -40.91 -33.06
CA HIS A 863 9.98 -40.15 -33.86
C HIS A 863 10.25 -40.87 -35.19
N SER A 864 10.75 -40.14 -36.19
CA SER A 864 11.05 -40.72 -37.52
C SER A 864 12.03 -41.89 -37.47
N ASN A 865 12.87 -41.96 -36.43
CA ASN A 865 13.83 -43.05 -36.17
C ASN A 865 13.24 -44.22 -35.35
N GLY A 866 11.94 -44.20 -35.03
CA GLY A 866 11.27 -45.24 -34.25
C GLY A 866 11.40 -45.09 -32.74
N ARG A 867 12.02 -44.02 -32.22
CA ARG A 867 12.07 -43.75 -30.79
C ARG A 867 10.66 -43.42 -30.27
N PRO A 868 10.26 -43.92 -29.07
CA PRO A 868 9.02 -43.52 -28.42
C PRO A 868 8.95 -42.00 -28.23
N VAL A 869 7.77 -41.43 -28.44
CA VAL A 869 7.48 -40.03 -28.16
C VAL A 869 7.24 -39.85 -26.68
N THR A 870 7.80 -38.79 -26.10
CA THR A 870 7.48 -38.33 -24.75
C THR A 870 6.37 -37.28 -24.77
N ARG A 871 5.79 -36.96 -23.60
CA ARG A 871 4.78 -35.91 -23.48
C ARG A 871 5.30 -34.55 -23.96
N ASP A 872 6.53 -34.22 -23.59
CA ASP A 872 7.23 -33.02 -24.07
C ASP A 872 7.38 -33.01 -25.59
N ASP A 873 7.81 -34.14 -26.17
CA ASP A 873 7.93 -34.29 -27.64
C ASP A 873 6.63 -33.92 -28.34
N LEU A 874 5.51 -34.47 -27.87
CA LEU A 874 4.20 -34.26 -28.46
C LEU A 874 3.68 -32.84 -28.24
N LEU A 875 3.72 -32.32 -27.02
CA LEU A 875 3.21 -30.99 -26.68
C LEU A 875 3.97 -29.88 -27.41
N MET A 876 5.31 -29.94 -27.43
CA MET A 876 6.09 -28.94 -28.16
C MET A 876 5.86 -28.99 -29.66
N THR A 877 5.62 -30.18 -30.24
CA THR A 877 5.28 -30.30 -31.67
C THR A 877 3.93 -29.66 -31.98
N LEU A 878 2.95 -29.77 -31.07
CA LEU A 878 1.60 -29.22 -31.23
C LEU A 878 1.51 -27.73 -30.87
N ALA A 879 2.40 -27.23 -30.02
CA ALA A 879 2.40 -25.83 -29.57
C ALA A 879 2.67 -24.83 -30.71
N ASP A 880 3.51 -25.21 -31.69
CA ASP A 880 3.76 -24.44 -32.90
C ASP A 880 3.86 -25.38 -34.10
N LEU A 881 2.69 -25.72 -34.66
CA LEU A 881 2.55 -26.76 -35.66
C LEU A 881 2.74 -26.20 -37.08
N ASP A 882 3.87 -26.51 -37.71
CA ASP A 882 4.19 -26.07 -39.08
C ASP A 882 3.33 -26.76 -40.14
N SER A 883 3.14 -28.09 -40.02
CA SER A 883 2.40 -28.86 -41.01
C SER A 883 1.87 -30.20 -40.51
N ILE A 884 0.73 -30.60 -41.10
CA ILE A 884 0.12 -31.94 -40.94
C ILE A 884 0.08 -32.59 -42.32
N SER A 885 0.80 -33.69 -42.50
CA SER A 885 0.78 -34.46 -43.75
C SER A 885 -0.01 -35.76 -43.57
N ILE A 886 -1.09 -35.93 -44.33
CA ILE A 886 -1.89 -37.16 -44.38
C ILE A 886 -1.54 -37.96 -45.64
N ARG A 887 -1.25 -39.24 -45.46
CA ARG A 887 -0.90 -40.15 -46.55
C ARG A 887 -2.08 -40.37 -47.51
N THR A 888 -1.84 -40.23 -48.80
CA THR A 888 -2.84 -40.49 -49.85
C THR A 888 -2.48 -41.66 -50.77
N ILE A 889 -1.22 -42.12 -50.78
CA ILE A 889 -0.76 -43.24 -51.61
C ILE A 889 -0.54 -44.47 -50.72
N TYR A 890 -1.46 -45.42 -50.78
CA TYR A 890 -1.45 -46.66 -49.99
C TYR A 890 -0.88 -47.87 -50.74
N ASP A 891 -0.93 -47.86 -52.07
CA ASP A 891 -0.51 -48.94 -52.96
C ASP A 891 0.04 -48.32 -54.26
N SER A 892 1.05 -48.94 -54.88
CA SER A 892 1.67 -48.42 -56.11
C SER A 892 0.73 -48.46 -57.33
N HIS A 893 -0.35 -49.25 -57.28
CA HIS A 893 -1.33 -49.44 -58.36
C HIS A 893 -2.67 -48.70 -58.14
N MET A 894 -2.64 -47.62 -57.35
CA MET A 894 -3.81 -46.79 -57.09
C MET A 894 -4.26 -46.00 -58.33
N VAL A 895 -5.56 -46.02 -58.62
CA VAL A 895 -6.17 -45.28 -59.75
C VAL A 895 -6.82 -43.98 -59.27
N SER A 896 -7.40 -44.00 -58.07
CA SER A 896 -8.02 -42.81 -57.48
C SER A 896 -7.91 -42.84 -55.95
N VAL A 897 -7.85 -41.64 -55.36
CA VAL A 897 -7.94 -41.42 -53.92
C VAL A 897 -8.87 -40.25 -53.64
N ALA A 898 -9.67 -40.38 -52.59
CA ALA A 898 -10.47 -39.31 -52.02
C ALA A 898 -10.12 -39.20 -50.53
N LEU A 899 -9.81 -37.99 -50.10
CA LEU A 899 -9.62 -37.60 -48.71
C LEU A 899 -10.72 -36.59 -48.35
N SER A 900 -11.48 -36.85 -47.30
CA SER A 900 -12.62 -36.02 -46.89
C SER A 900 -12.76 -35.97 -45.37
N ASP A 901 -13.59 -35.05 -44.87
CA ASP A 901 -13.93 -34.88 -43.45
C ASP A 901 -12.71 -34.77 -42.52
N ILE A 902 -11.72 -33.96 -42.93
CA ILE A 902 -10.52 -33.70 -42.11
C ILE A 902 -10.91 -32.73 -40.99
N VAL A 903 -10.85 -33.21 -39.76
CA VAL A 903 -11.18 -32.45 -38.55
C VAL A 903 -10.08 -32.68 -37.53
N MET A 904 -9.58 -31.60 -36.94
CA MET A 904 -8.65 -31.66 -35.81
C MET A 904 -9.32 -30.98 -34.63
N GLU A 905 -9.36 -31.66 -33.48
CA GLU A 905 -9.79 -31.04 -32.24
C GLU A 905 -8.72 -30.06 -31.76
N THR A 906 -9.16 -28.87 -31.36
CA THR A 906 -8.34 -27.80 -30.80
C THR A 906 -8.78 -27.52 -29.37
N THR A 907 -7.88 -27.02 -28.54
CA THR A 907 -8.18 -26.65 -27.16
C THR A 907 -9.21 -25.52 -27.10
N THR A 908 -10.22 -25.64 -26.24
CA THR A 908 -11.21 -24.58 -25.94
C THR A 908 -11.22 -24.27 -24.45
N VAL A 909 -11.68 -23.07 -24.07
CA VAL A 909 -11.82 -22.66 -22.66
C VAL A 909 -12.98 -23.37 -21.95
N GLU A 910 -13.90 -23.98 -22.71
CA GLU A 910 -15.06 -24.72 -22.19
C GLU A 910 -14.85 -26.23 -22.22
N PHE A 911 -15.31 -26.91 -21.17
CA PHE A 911 -15.29 -28.36 -21.01
C PHE A 911 -15.95 -29.07 -22.20
N SER A 912 -15.17 -29.84 -22.96
CA SER A 912 -15.74 -30.87 -23.82
C SER A 912 -15.99 -32.14 -23.00
N THR A 913 -17.03 -32.90 -23.34
CA THR A 913 -17.52 -34.09 -22.63
C THR A 913 -16.56 -35.29 -22.62
N MET A 914 -15.28 -35.10 -22.98
CA MET A 914 -14.24 -36.11 -22.82
C MET A 914 -13.85 -36.14 -21.35
N GLY A 915 -13.97 -37.30 -20.70
CA GLY A 915 -13.72 -37.46 -19.27
C GLY A 915 -12.34 -36.97 -18.82
N HIS A 916 -12.24 -36.70 -17.52
CA HIS A 916 -11.07 -36.14 -16.84
C HIS A 916 -9.77 -36.89 -17.13
N ALA A 917 -8.66 -36.15 -17.24
CA ALA A 917 -7.31 -36.69 -17.30
C ALA A 917 -6.96 -37.38 -15.98
N TYR A 918 -7.16 -38.70 -15.96
CA TYR A 918 -7.01 -39.57 -14.79
C TYR A 918 -5.67 -39.41 -14.06
N ASP A 919 -4.59 -39.06 -14.77
CA ASP A 919 -3.24 -38.92 -14.20
C ASP A 919 -3.01 -37.60 -13.44
N VAL A 920 -3.86 -36.59 -13.63
CA VAL A 920 -3.82 -35.33 -12.85
C VAL A 920 -4.65 -35.46 -11.57
N GLU A 921 -5.70 -36.30 -11.58
CA GLU A 921 -6.64 -36.46 -10.47
C GLU A 921 -6.19 -37.41 -9.35
N GLU A 922 -5.19 -38.28 -9.57
CA GLU A 922 -4.61 -39.09 -8.48
C GLU A 922 -3.69 -38.29 -7.53
N CYS A 923 -3.36 -37.03 -7.85
CA CYS A 923 -2.52 -36.14 -7.02
C CYS A 923 -3.27 -35.47 -5.85
#